data_AF-A0A7Y4WWX4-F1
#
_entry.id   AF-A0A7Y4WWX4-F1
#
_cell.length_a   1.000
_cell.length_b   1.000
_cell.length_c   1.000
_cell.angle_alpha   90.00
_cell.angle_beta   90.00
_cell.angle_gamma   90.00
#
_symmetry.space_group_name_H-M   'P 1'
#
loop_
_entity.id
_entity.type
_entity.pdbx_description
1 polymer ?
#
loop_
_entity_poly.entity_id
_entity_poly.type
_entity_poly.pdbx_seq_one_letter_code
_entity_poly.pdbx_strand_id
1 'polypeptide(L)'
;MSNGYVISFLQRFRTKVSANKALLLCLFVLGAITAVTLLPFNLGIKVSGQKSETQTPANPEPEFPNFDIRESGSEKKAEVMDYFAAARTAQHKDASKVADIRDDFARGESDLKSRIPYAKVEYNTDIRTPEVITPDVWQDKMEFLSEPSGLTRSEILRNFIKENNRLIGVSDTQATTLKVTADYTNPSGNMSFARLEQEINGIPVFRGEVQAGFTPDGQIIRVINNLAPGLDYAMVSRDFGDPLDAVTSAAGYINHEFKSAELAKNAAESKGSKIVFGTGDSATTAEKMYFPTEPGIAVPAWRVLIWEPINAYYVIVDARNGTMLWRKNITNDQTQSATYNIYGNSLAYIDVAESVAPLTPGPVNPATGTQGAVIPRANRSLIGNEGALSFNNNGWITDNTNVTDGNANEAGVDVVAPDGVDAPFPGDGACPGVGCRVFSSTWNPPPGAGAPAPNDPQSRRGAVIQMFYIMNRYHDVLYQLGFTEQARNFQQSNFGRGGAELDRVRSEGQDSSGTDNANFSTPADGGRGRMQMFVWTGPTPDYDGTADADIVIHEVTHGTSNRLVGNGSGLVSNMSGGMGEGWGDFYGHTMLAEPTDPINGVYTTGGYATFLITAGFNANYYYGIRRFPKAVIAFTGPNGRPHNPLSFRHLNSNCNTEIGTPTAIGTISAFPRGPIGVSQCDQVHNAGEIWSSALWEVRSLMVARSGFTAGTQRVLQVVTDGMRLGPQASPTFLSERDAIIAAAAALPTGAADAVADVREGFRRRGMGFSASIQSVSPAAVTEAFDSATLSGGTPVITTGNGLLEPNECNSVNIPLINNGNAAATAVSAVLSTTTPGVTVTQANSVYPNIPAGGTATNTTAYQVSLDNTVACFSNVNFTLTITFTGSGGGSPQVANYTLPVGQAGLNYNFTSAAGTIPAGGTLVGGSQGDDVAVAIPLPASFASTVYGVPVTSLSASTNGVLAVNTAAGTAFTNAALPSTFGANPALLPYWDDLNSSATNVLNGGIFTNTTGSAPNRQFFIEWRTNPFGTGTATTAPSVQFAVVLTEGSDAIRYIYALTGTGANLNGSSATSGVQRMDTGTQFTQFSFNTPTLTPGLQLSGARPAGVCSPGTGTCSGGPTPTPT
;
A
#
# COMPACT_ATOMS: atom_id res chain seq x y z
N MET A 1 36.70 0.76 -36.01
CA MET A 1 38.18 0.74 -36.15
C MET A 1 38.79 0.89 -34.77
N SER A 2 39.46 -0.18 -34.33
CA SER A 2 40.53 -0.33 -33.31
C SER A 2 40.73 0.70 -32.17
N ASN A 3 40.59 0.16 -30.95
CA ASN A 3 41.53 0.18 -29.81
C ASN A 3 42.04 1.51 -29.20
N GLY A 4 41.69 1.72 -27.91
CA GLY A 4 42.53 1.18 -26.82
C GLY A 4 43.60 2.09 -26.18
N TYR A 5 43.20 2.70 -25.06
CA TYR A 5 43.86 2.79 -23.74
C TYR A 5 45.41 2.90 -23.54
N VAL A 6 45.79 4.04 -22.92
CA VAL A 6 46.47 4.27 -21.60
C VAL A 6 47.92 3.78 -21.34
N ILE A 7 48.56 4.52 -20.40
CA ILE A 7 49.58 4.14 -19.37
C ILE A 7 50.97 4.74 -19.69
N SER A 8 51.74 5.41 -18.82
CA SER A 8 51.67 5.90 -17.43
C SER A 8 52.97 6.72 -17.14
N PHE A 9 53.07 7.44 -16.01
CA PHE A 9 53.97 7.09 -14.89
C PHE A 9 53.93 8.13 -13.75
N LEU A 10 53.97 7.63 -12.51
CA LEU A 10 54.17 8.31 -11.23
C LEU A 10 55.60 8.89 -11.07
N GLN A 11 55.81 9.91 -10.23
CA GLN A 11 56.64 9.81 -9.00
C GLN A 11 57.02 11.16 -8.32
N ARG A 12 56.77 11.17 -6.99
CA ARG A 12 57.62 11.64 -5.85
C ARG A 12 57.85 13.13 -5.52
N PHE A 13 57.21 13.52 -4.41
CA PHE A 13 57.71 14.16 -3.16
C PHE A 13 58.69 15.38 -3.14
N ARG A 14 58.16 16.48 -2.56
CA ARG A 14 58.71 17.48 -1.59
C ARG A 14 60.12 18.08 -1.78
N THR A 15 60.21 19.43 -1.86
CA THR A 15 60.80 20.30 -0.78
C THR A 15 60.71 21.83 -1.06
N LYS A 16 60.25 22.55 0.00
CA LYS A 16 60.55 23.90 0.53
C LYS A 16 60.81 25.15 -0.36
N VAL A 17 59.83 26.07 -0.31
CA VAL A 17 59.87 27.48 0.21
C VAL A 17 60.99 28.41 -0.29
N SER A 18 60.60 29.52 -0.95
CA SER A 18 60.66 30.85 -0.31
C SER A 18 59.61 31.81 -0.88
N ALA A 19 58.68 32.17 0.01
CA ALA A 19 57.70 33.22 -0.15
C ALA A 19 58.39 34.60 -0.16
N ASN A 20 57.70 35.59 -0.71
CA ASN A 20 58.03 37.03 -0.74
C ASN A 20 58.56 37.61 -2.06
N LYS A 21 58.57 36.86 -3.16
CA LYS A 21 58.62 37.44 -4.52
C LYS A 21 57.50 37.00 -5.46
N ALA A 22 56.63 36.09 -5.04
CA ALA A 22 55.43 35.68 -5.77
C ALA A 22 54.19 36.55 -5.51
N LEU A 23 54.19 37.40 -4.48
CA LEU A 23 53.02 38.20 -4.11
C LEU A 23 52.86 39.47 -4.98
N LEU A 24 53.93 40.00 -5.57
CA LEU A 24 53.84 41.16 -6.48
C LEU A 24 53.61 40.77 -7.95
N LEU A 25 53.94 39.54 -8.36
CA LEU A 25 53.70 39.07 -9.73
C LEU A 25 52.29 38.46 -9.89
N CYS A 26 51.68 37.94 -8.80
CA CYS A 26 50.27 37.53 -8.79
C CYS A 26 49.28 38.70 -8.76
N LEU A 27 49.69 39.91 -8.34
CA LEU A 27 48.81 41.10 -8.37
C LEU A 27 48.82 41.82 -9.74
N PHE A 28 49.83 41.61 -10.58
CA PHE A 28 49.90 42.22 -11.91
C PHE A 28 49.34 41.31 -13.03
N VAL A 29 49.37 39.98 -12.85
CA VAL A 29 48.84 39.03 -13.83
C VAL A 29 47.34 38.73 -13.62
N LEU A 30 46.78 38.97 -12.42
CA LEU A 30 45.32 38.95 -12.18
C LEU A 30 44.61 40.25 -12.63
N GLY A 31 45.34 41.33 -12.90
CA GLY A 31 44.77 42.61 -13.37
C GLY A 31 44.67 42.72 -14.90
N ALA A 32 45.37 41.86 -15.65
CA ALA A 32 45.48 41.96 -17.11
C ALA A 32 44.65 40.90 -17.89
N ILE A 33 44.01 39.93 -17.21
CA ILE A 33 43.14 38.92 -17.84
C ILE A 33 41.64 39.23 -17.63
N THR A 34 41.31 40.22 -16.81
CA THR A 34 39.92 40.66 -16.56
C THR A 34 39.47 41.83 -17.45
N ALA A 35 40.24 42.16 -18.50
CA ALA A 35 40.03 43.33 -19.35
C ALA A 35 39.64 43.00 -20.82
N VAL A 36 39.21 41.78 -21.14
CA VAL A 36 38.82 41.38 -22.52
C VAL A 36 37.40 40.83 -22.65
N THR A 37 36.57 40.87 -21.62
CA THR A 37 35.13 40.60 -21.79
C THR A 37 34.33 41.63 -21.03
N LEU A 38 33.58 42.44 -21.78
CA LEU A 38 32.50 43.36 -21.38
C LEU A 38 32.82 44.84 -21.57
N LEU A 39 32.94 45.25 -22.83
CA LEU A 39 32.27 46.45 -23.36
C LEU A 39 31.97 46.20 -24.85
N PRO A 40 30.76 46.56 -25.32
CA PRO A 40 30.76 47.48 -26.44
C PRO A 40 29.73 48.60 -26.27
N PHE A 41 30.23 49.84 -26.44
CA PHE A 41 29.42 50.95 -26.93
C PHE A 41 29.24 50.81 -28.44
N ASN A 42 27.98 50.94 -28.85
CA ASN A 42 27.47 51.46 -30.12
C ASN A 42 28.50 52.07 -31.09
N LEU A 43 28.56 51.50 -32.31
CA LEU A 43 28.67 52.25 -33.57
C LEU A 43 28.13 51.38 -34.71
N GLY A 44 27.00 51.80 -35.30
CA GLY A 44 26.46 51.22 -36.53
C GLY A 44 25.58 52.20 -37.28
N ILE A 45 26.14 52.90 -38.27
CA ILE A 45 25.38 53.54 -39.36
C ILE A 45 25.57 52.70 -40.64
N LYS A 46 24.43 52.21 -41.16
CA LYS A 46 24.00 51.88 -42.55
C LYS A 46 25.00 51.25 -43.55
N VAL A 47 24.61 50.14 -44.22
CA VAL A 47 23.83 50.09 -45.48
C VAL A 47 23.71 48.64 -46.02
N SER A 48 22.45 48.28 -46.34
CA SER A 48 21.85 47.37 -47.35
C SER A 48 22.42 45.99 -47.71
N GLY A 49 21.50 45.02 -47.66
CA GLY A 49 21.45 43.88 -48.59
C GLY A 49 20.11 43.15 -48.45
N GLN A 50 19.16 43.43 -49.35
CA GLN A 50 17.92 42.64 -49.47
C GLN A 50 18.24 41.18 -49.84
N LYS A 51 17.51 40.22 -49.25
CA LYS A 51 16.80 39.18 -50.02
C LYS A 51 15.76 38.46 -49.14
N SER A 52 14.59 38.32 -49.76
CA SER A 52 13.40 37.61 -49.30
C SER A 52 13.63 36.11 -49.22
N GLU A 53 13.24 35.47 -48.12
CA GLU A 53 12.81 34.07 -48.11
C GLU A 53 11.92 33.80 -46.88
N THR A 54 10.77 33.19 -47.15
CA THR A 54 9.73 32.74 -46.21
C THR A 54 10.31 31.79 -45.15
N GLN A 55 10.24 32.18 -43.88
CA GLN A 55 10.55 31.32 -42.72
C GLN A 55 9.26 30.78 -42.07
N THR A 56 9.24 29.46 -41.89
CA THR A 56 8.39 28.67 -40.98
C THR A 56 8.51 29.16 -39.53
N PRO A 57 7.43 29.13 -38.71
CA PRO A 57 7.52 29.52 -37.31
C PRO A 57 8.16 28.40 -36.48
N ALA A 58 9.28 28.71 -35.83
CA ALA A 58 9.83 27.92 -34.74
C ALA A 58 8.97 28.13 -33.48
N ASN A 59 8.76 27.06 -32.70
CA ASN A 59 8.04 27.11 -31.44
C ASN A 59 8.94 27.67 -30.32
N PRO A 60 8.58 28.74 -29.61
CA PRO A 60 9.39 29.23 -28.51
C PRO A 60 8.89 28.60 -27.19
N GLU A 61 9.81 28.25 -26.28
CA GLU A 61 9.50 28.38 -24.85
C GLU A 61 8.94 29.79 -24.58
N PRO A 62 8.20 30.08 -23.49
CA PRO A 62 7.89 31.48 -23.20
C PRO A 62 9.20 32.26 -23.10
N GLU A 63 9.48 33.08 -24.12
CA GLU A 63 10.70 33.89 -24.26
C GLU A 63 10.92 34.77 -23.00
N PHE A 64 9.84 34.98 -22.26
CA PHE A 64 9.74 35.77 -21.03
C PHE A 64 9.04 34.97 -19.91
N PRO A 65 9.78 34.32 -18.99
CA PRO A 65 9.18 33.59 -17.87
C PRO A 65 8.34 34.49 -16.95
N ASN A 66 7.44 33.91 -16.16
CA ASN A 66 6.74 34.67 -15.12
C ASN A 66 7.75 35.28 -14.14
N PHE A 67 7.44 36.48 -13.64
CA PHE A 67 8.33 37.23 -12.78
C PHE A 67 7.52 37.92 -11.69
N ASP A 68 8.00 37.86 -10.46
CA ASP A 68 7.56 38.71 -9.36
C ASP A 68 8.80 39.22 -8.63
N ILE A 69 8.93 40.54 -8.50
CA ILE A 69 10.06 41.18 -7.81
C ILE A 69 10.18 40.76 -6.33
N ARG A 70 9.11 40.18 -5.77
CA ARG A 70 9.02 39.79 -4.35
C ARG A 70 9.54 38.38 -4.08
N GLU A 71 9.50 37.49 -5.06
CA GLU A 71 9.93 36.08 -4.94
C GLU A 71 11.40 35.95 -4.49
N SER A 72 11.69 34.89 -3.72
CA SER A 72 12.99 34.68 -3.06
C SER A 72 13.67 33.39 -3.53
N GLY A 73 14.39 33.46 -4.64
CA GLY A 73 15.51 32.54 -4.92
C GLY A 73 16.72 32.86 -4.04
N SER A 74 17.67 31.94 -3.91
CA SER A 74 18.77 31.96 -2.93
C SER A 74 19.77 33.12 -3.02
N GLU A 75 19.64 34.07 -3.95
CA GLU A 75 20.30 35.37 -3.91
C GLU A 75 19.39 36.44 -4.54
N LYS A 76 18.71 37.27 -3.73
CA LYS A 76 18.09 38.48 -4.29
C LYS A 76 19.20 39.38 -4.85
N LYS A 77 19.21 39.61 -6.17
CA LYS A 77 20.19 40.48 -6.83
C LYS A 77 20.25 41.86 -6.15
N ALA A 78 21.44 42.46 -6.06
CA ALA A 78 21.66 43.74 -5.38
C ALA A 78 20.68 44.83 -5.85
N GLU A 79 20.38 44.88 -7.15
CA GLU A 79 19.43 45.84 -7.75
C GLU A 79 18.01 45.77 -7.18
N VAL A 80 17.50 44.57 -6.85
CA VAL A 80 16.18 44.39 -6.23
C VAL A 80 16.20 44.85 -4.78
N MET A 81 17.30 44.58 -4.07
CA MET A 81 17.47 45.02 -2.68
C MET A 81 17.60 46.54 -2.59
N ASP A 82 18.32 47.17 -3.52
CA ASP A 82 18.43 48.62 -3.65
C ASP A 82 17.07 49.24 -4.01
N TYR A 83 16.31 48.61 -4.90
CA TYR A 83 14.95 49.05 -5.22
C TYR A 83 14.03 49.01 -3.99
N PHE A 84 14.03 47.92 -3.20
CA PHE A 84 13.24 47.85 -1.96
C PHE A 84 13.72 48.88 -0.91
N ALA A 85 15.03 49.09 -0.77
CA ALA A 85 15.57 50.11 0.12
C ALA A 85 15.15 51.53 -0.29
N ALA A 86 15.13 51.82 -1.60
CA ALA A 86 14.64 53.09 -2.14
C ALA A 86 13.13 53.25 -1.92
N ALA A 87 12.34 52.21 -2.16
CA ALA A 87 10.89 52.21 -1.92
C ALA A 87 10.54 52.46 -0.44
N ARG A 88 11.31 51.86 0.48
CA ARG A 88 11.21 52.12 1.93
C ARG A 88 11.55 53.57 2.27
N THR A 89 12.69 54.06 1.77
CA THR A 89 13.15 55.44 2.02
C THR A 89 12.15 56.48 1.52
N ALA A 90 11.55 56.25 0.35
CA ALA A 90 10.53 57.12 -0.23
C ALA A 90 9.23 57.21 0.59
N GLN A 91 9.01 56.27 1.51
CA GLN A 91 7.87 56.26 2.44
C GLN A 91 8.33 56.48 3.89
N HIS A 92 9.55 56.99 4.08
CA HIS A 92 10.15 57.28 5.39
C HIS A 92 10.20 56.07 6.33
N LYS A 93 10.44 54.86 5.77
CA LYS A 93 10.61 53.62 6.51
C LYS A 93 11.99 53.00 6.24
N ASP A 94 12.39 52.10 7.12
CA ASP A 94 13.58 51.25 6.96
C ASP A 94 13.21 49.77 7.18
N ALA A 95 14.20 48.87 7.11
CA ALA A 95 13.97 47.45 7.31
C ALA A 95 13.47 47.10 8.72
N SER A 96 13.81 47.91 9.74
CA SER A 96 13.35 47.70 11.11
C SER A 96 11.85 47.94 11.23
N LYS A 97 11.32 48.96 10.56
CA LYS A 97 9.87 49.24 10.54
C LYS A 97 9.06 48.15 9.84
N VAL A 98 9.63 47.51 8.81
CA VAL A 98 9.01 46.35 8.16
C VAL A 98 9.03 45.14 9.11
N ALA A 99 10.11 44.94 9.86
CA ALA A 99 10.20 43.89 10.87
C ALA A 99 9.20 44.11 12.02
N ASP A 100 9.05 45.35 12.52
CA ASP A 100 8.08 45.72 13.56
C ASP A 100 6.65 45.28 13.17
N ILE A 101 6.26 45.49 11.91
CA ILE A 101 4.96 45.08 11.37
C ILE A 101 4.81 43.55 11.35
N ARG A 102 5.88 42.82 10.98
CA ARG A 102 5.87 41.34 10.99
C ARG A 102 5.77 40.79 12.41
N ASP A 103 6.42 41.43 13.36
CA ASP A 103 6.31 41.06 14.77
C ASP A 103 4.88 41.32 15.30
N ASP A 104 4.17 42.33 14.79
CA ASP A 104 2.76 42.53 15.10
C ASP A 104 1.86 41.43 14.55
N PHE A 105 2.17 40.82 13.41
CA PHE A 105 1.44 39.64 12.94
C PHE A 105 1.59 38.47 13.90
N ALA A 106 2.82 38.18 14.35
CA ALA A 106 3.08 37.10 15.31
C ALA A 106 2.36 37.34 16.65
N ARG A 107 2.30 38.61 17.10
CA ARG A 107 1.51 39.00 18.28
C ARG A 107 0.01 38.86 18.02
N GLY A 108 -0.49 39.30 16.88
CA GLY A 108 -1.90 39.16 16.50
C GLY A 108 -2.34 37.69 16.34
N GLU A 109 -1.45 36.83 15.86
CA GLU A 109 -1.65 35.38 15.82
C GLU A 109 -1.74 34.81 17.24
N SER A 110 -0.88 35.26 18.16
CA SER A 110 -0.95 34.89 19.57
C SER A 110 -2.27 35.35 20.22
N ASP A 111 -2.71 36.57 19.91
CA ASP A 111 -3.98 37.14 20.38
C ASP A 111 -5.18 36.35 19.84
N LEU A 112 -5.16 35.91 18.57
CA LEU A 112 -6.17 35.03 17.97
C LEU A 112 -6.17 33.66 18.65
N LYS A 113 -5.00 33.04 18.80
CA LYS A 113 -4.86 31.73 19.45
C LYS A 113 -5.24 31.75 20.93
N SER A 114 -5.22 32.89 21.60
CA SER A 114 -5.73 33.00 22.97
C SER A 114 -7.26 32.87 23.07
N ARG A 115 -7.99 33.24 22.00
CA ARG A 115 -9.46 33.15 21.90
C ARG A 115 -9.92 31.88 21.20
N ILE A 116 -9.15 31.43 20.20
CA ILE A 116 -9.40 30.25 19.38
C ILE A 116 -8.12 29.40 19.42
N PRO A 117 -7.92 28.58 20.46
CA PRO A 117 -6.68 27.84 20.73
C PRO A 117 -6.13 27.08 19.53
N TYR A 118 -7.03 26.58 18.69
CA TYR A 118 -6.68 25.78 17.52
C TYR A 118 -6.78 26.57 16.21
N ALA A 119 -6.72 27.90 16.20
CA ALA A 119 -6.60 28.61 14.94
C ALA A 119 -5.23 28.35 14.29
N LYS A 120 -5.23 28.00 12.99
CA LYS A 120 -4.04 27.91 12.13
C LYS A 120 -3.92 29.19 11.29
N VAL A 121 -2.71 29.71 11.22
CA VAL A 121 -2.35 30.86 10.39
C VAL A 121 -1.21 30.46 9.47
N GLU A 122 -1.42 30.54 8.16
CA GLU A 122 -0.38 30.31 7.14
C GLU A 122 0.01 31.65 6.53
N TYR A 123 1.32 31.87 6.34
CA TYR A 123 1.85 33.12 5.81
C TYR A 123 2.22 32.97 4.33
N ASN A 124 1.89 33.96 3.51
CA ASN A 124 2.32 33.96 2.10
C ASN A 124 3.84 34.15 1.97
N THR A 125 4.42 33.68 0.87
CA THR A 125 5.86 33.82 0.61
C THR A 125 6.23 35.17 -0.02
N ASP A 126 5.27 35.87 -0.63
CA ASP A 126 5.45 37.15 -1.35
C ASP A 126 5.95 38.26 -0.40
N ILE A 127 5.11 38.63 0.57
CA ILE A 127 5.37 39.73 1.51
C ILE A 127 5.41 39.26 2.97
N ARG A 128 5.23 37.96 3.22
CA ARG A 128 5.26 37.31 4.54
C ARG A 128 4.16 37.81 5.45
N THR A 129 2.93 37.78 4.95
CA THR A 129 1.73 38.22 5.67
C THR A 129 0.80 37.03 5.93
N PRO A 130 0.03 37.03 7.05
CA PRO A 130 -1.00 36.03 7.30
C PRO A 130 -1.98 35.94 6.15
N GLU A 131 -1.96 34.84 5.41
CA GLU A 131 -2.81 34.63 4.23
C GLU A 131 -3.99 33.73 4.53
N VAL A 132 -3.75 32.57 5.13
CA VAL A 132 -4.83 31.67 5.50
C VAL A 132 -5.02 31.78 7.00
N ILE A 133 -6.21 32.20 7.43
CA ILE A 133 -6.63 32.10 8.83
C ILE A 133 -7.78 31.11 8.83
N THR A 134 -7.58 29.98 9.46
CA THR A 134 -8.51 28.86 9.45
C THR A 134 -8.58 28.28 10.84
N PRO A 135 -9.73 27.78 11.30
CA PRO A 135 -9.72 26.88 12.42
C PRO A 135 -8.91 25.64 12.03
N ASP A 136 -8.33 24.99 13.03
CA ASP A 136 -7.75 23.69 12.83
C ASP A 136 -8.88 22.72 12.53
N VAL A 137 -9.08 22.48 11.23
CA VAL A 137 -10.07 21.55 10.68
C VAL A 137 -9.87 20.10 11.15
N TRP A 138 -8.84 19.86 11.97
CA TRP A 138 -8.41 18.59 12.53
C TRP A 138 -8.83 18.40 14.00
N GLN A 139 -9.54 19.35 14.59
CA GLN A 139 -10.13 19.21 15.93
C GLN A 139 -11.48 18.49 15.87
N ASP A 140 -11.75 17.60 16.84
CA ASP A 140 -13.00 16.82 16.95
C ASP A 140 -14.28 17.70 16.97
N LYS A 141 -14.13 18.95 17.43
CA LYS A 141 -15.14 20.01 17.28
C LYS A 141 -14.46 21.20 16.61
N MET A 142 -14.84 21.48 15.36
CA MET A 142 -14.32 22.63 14.64
C MET A 142 -14.76 23.93 15.31
N GLU A 143 -13.83 24.62 15.96
CA GLU A 143 -14.06 25.94 16.57
C GLU A 143 -14.10 26.98 15.45
N PHE A 144 -15.27 27.49 15.08
CA PHE A 144 -15.37 28.51 14.05
C PHE A 144 -14.64 29.80 14.44
N LEU A 145 -14.19 30.57 13.45
CA LEU A 145 -13.45 31.82 13.65
C LEU A 145 -14.31 32.97 14.19
N SER A 146 -15.63 32.77 14.28
CA SER A 146 -16.57 33.69 14.88
C SER A 146 -17.74 32.94 15.52
N GLU A 147 -18.39 33.61 16.46
CA GLU A 147 -19.70 33.20 16.97
C GLU A 147 -20.79 33.30 15.90
N PRO A 148 -21.93 32.59 16.05
CA PRO A 148 -23.10 32.76 15.20
C PRO A 148 -23.58 34.20 15.16
N SER A 149 -24.03 34.68 14.01
CA SER A 149 -24.41 36.08 13.82
C SER A 149 -25.48 36.25 12.74
N GLY A 150 -26.43 37.16 12.99
CA GLY A 150 -27.46 37.58 12.03
C GLY A 150 -27.08 38.79 11.18
N LEU A 151 -25.85 39.30 11.29
CA LEU A 151 -25.35 40.40 10.45
C LEU A 151 -25.11 39.94 9.00
N THR A 152 -24.90 40.89 8.08
CA THR A 152 -24.45 40.53 6.72
C THR A 152 -23.06 39.89 6.77
N ARG A 153 -22.73 38.99 5.84
CA ARG A 153 -21.43 38.28 5.87
C ARG A 153 -20.26 39.24 5.71
N SER A 154 -20.44 40.26 4.88
CA SER A 154 -19.47 41.35 4.71
C SER A 154 -19.25 42.14 6.01
N GLU A 155 -20.29 42.39 6.82
CA GLU A 155 -20.14 43.01 8.15
C GLU A 155 -19.46 42.07 9.16
N ILE A 156 -19.78 40.78 9.14
CA ILE A 156 -19.13 39.78 10.00
C ILE A 156 -17.63 39.71 9.67
N LEU A 157 -17.26 39.66 8.39
CA LEU A 157 -15.86 39.68 7.95
C LEU A 157 -15.15 40.98 8.34
N ARG A 158 -15.79 42.15 8.19
CA ARG A 158 -15.23 43.43 8.65
C ARG A 158 -14.97 43.46 10.15
N ASN A 159 -15.89 42.91 10.94
CA ASN A 159 -15.74 42.84 12.39
C ASN A 159 -14.59 41.89 12.76
N PHE A 160 -14.48 40.74 12.09
CA PHE A 160 -13.35 39.83 12.26
C PHE A 160 -12.01 40.54 11.96
N ILE A 161 -11.94 41.33 10.88
CA ILE A 161 -10.73 42.08 10.53
C ILE A 161 -10.37 43.11 11.62
N LYS A 162 -11.36 43.82 12.17
CA LYS A 162 -11.15 44.81 13.24
C LYS A 162 -10.67 44.15 14.54
N GLU A 163 -11.29 43.05 14.92
CA GLU A 163 -10.91 42.28 16.11
C GLU A 163 -9.49 41.69 15.99
N ASN A 164 -9.08 41.36 14.76
CA ASN A 164 -7.78 40.79 14.44
C ASN A 164 -6.87 41.79 13.71
N ASN A 165 -7.04 43.10 13.95
CA ASN A 165 -6.39 44.16 13.17
C ASN A 165 -4.85 44.09 13.18
N ARG A 166 -4.25 43.60 14.27
CA ARG A 166 -2.79 43.35 14.39
C ARG A 166 -2.33 42.19 13.53
N LEU A 167 -3.13 41.13 13.41
CA LEU A 167 -2.86 39.95 12.57
C LEU A 167 -3.02 40.31 11.08
N ILE A 168 -4.08 41.02 10.73
CA ILE A 168 -4.38 41.42 9.35
C ILE A 168 -3.51 42.60 8.90
N GLY A 169 -3.12 43.47 9.83
CA GLY A 169 -2.28 44.63 9.57
C GLY A 169 -3.02 45.83 8.95
N VAL A 170 -4.31 46.00 9.21
CA VAL A 170 -5.08 47.18 8.78
C VAL A 170 -5.78 47.83 9.97
N SER A 171 -5.89 49.16 9.98
CA SER A 171 -6.65 49.87 11.02
C SER A 171 -8.15 49.67 10.88
N ASP A 172 -8.91 49.89 11.95
CA ASP A 172 -10.37 49.79 11.95
C ASP A 172 -11.04 50.72 10.93
N THR A 173 -10.45 51.90 10.70
CA THR A 173 -10.90 52.84 9.66
C THR A 173 -10.70 52.23 8.28
N GLN A 174 -9.52 51.67 8.00
CA GLN A 174 -9.22 51.01 6.73
C GLN A 174 -10.11 49.79 6.49
N ALA A 175 -10.34 48.96 7.51
CA ALA A 175 -11.24 47.81 7.45
C ALA A 175 -12.68 48.23 7.09
N THR A 176 -13.14 49.37 7.60
CA THR A 176 -14.48 49.91 7.30
C THR A 176 -14.58 50.40 5.85
N THR A 177 -13.49 50.90 5.28
CA THR A 177 -13.44 51.39 3.89
C THR A 177 -13.24 50.29 2.85
N LEU A 178 -12.98 49.04 3.24
CA LEU A 178 -12.86 47.93 2.28
C LEU A 178 -14.16 47.78 1.47
N LYS A 179 -14.03 47.71 0.16
CA LYS A 179 -15.16 47.66 -0.76
C LYS A 179 -15.75 46.26 -0.81
N VAL A 180 -17.06 46.11 -0.58
CA VAL A 180 -17.73 44.82 -0.71
C VAL A 180 -17.88 44.50 -2.20
N THR A 181 -17.29 43.40 -2.65
CA THR A 181 -17.40 42.93 -4.05
C THR A 181 -18.19 41.63 -4.18
N ALA A 182 -18.38 40.90 -3.08
CA ALA A 182 -19.31 39.77 -3.02
C ALA A 182 -19.90 39.62 -1.60
N ASP A 183 -21.20 39.30 -1.53
CA ASP A 183 -21.90 38.82 -0.33
C ASP A 183 -23.10 37.97 -0.80
N TYR A 184 -22.95 36.65 -0.78
CA TYR A 184 -23.95 35.74 -1.37
C TYR A 184 -23.97 34.37 -0.70
N THR A 185 -25.05 33.62 -0.91
CA THR A 185 -25.21 32.22 -0.50
C THR A 185 -25.21 31.32 -1.73
N ASN A 186 -24.63 30.13 -1.63
CA ASN A 186 -24.69 29.16 -2.72
C ASN A 186 -26.16 28.74 -2.99
N PRO A 187 -26.50 28.30 -4.22
CA PRO A 187 -27.88 27.96 -4.56
C PRO A 187 -28.52 26.89 -3.67
N SER A 188 -27.71 25.99 -3.10
CA SER A 188 -28.16 24.93 -2.20
C SER A 188 -28.36 25.39 -0.74
N GLY A 189 -28.07 26.64 -0.40
CA GLY A 189 -28.28 27.22 0.93
C GLY A 189 -27.25 26.82 2.01
N ASN A 190 -26.31 25.93 1.70
CA ASN A 190 -25.44 25.29 2.69
C ASN A 190 -24.22 26.13 3.08
N MET A 191 -23.79 27.08 2.24
CA MET A 191 -22.62 27.92 2.52
C MET A 191 -22.80 29.32 1.93
N SER A 192 -22.24 30.31 2.62
CA SER A 192 -22.21 31.69 2.13
C SER A 192 -20.80 32.23 2.05
N PHE A 193 -20.59 33.28 1.28
CA PHE A 193 -19.29 33.87 1.01
C PHE A 193 -19.38 35.39 1.04
N ALA A 194 -18.32 36.04 1.53
CA ALA A 194 -18.11 37.47 1.38
C ALA A 194 -16.69 37.76 0.89
N ARG A 195 -16.54 38.78 0.05
CA ARG A 195 -15.26 39.30 -0.44
C ARG A 195 -15.22 40.81 -0.29
N LEU A 196 -14.11 41.30 0.25
CA LEU A 196 -13.80 42.71 0.42
C LEU A 196 -12.49 43.04 -0.28
N GLU A 197 -12.45 44.12 -1.04
CA GLU A 197 -11.26 44.59 -1.75
C GLU A 197 -10.70 45.87 -1.13
N GLN A 198 -9.37 45.96 -1.12
CA GLN A 198 -8.62 47.12 -0.67
C GLN A 198 -8.43 48.11 -1.82
N GLU A 199 -8.94 49.31 -1.59
CA GLU A 199 -8.65 50.45 -2.45
C GLU A 199 -7.96 51.54 -1.62
N ILE A 200 -6.92 52.15 -2.18
CA ILE A 200 -6.27 53.33 -1.61
C ILE A 200 -6.67 54.51 -2.48
N ASN A 201 -7.41 55.47 -1.94
CA ASN A 201 -7.90 56.63 -2.69
C ASN A 201 -8.72 56.25 -3.96
N GLY A 202 -9.48 55.15 -3.91
CA GLY A 202 -10.26 54.64 -5.04
C GLY A 202 -9.44 53.89 -6.10
N ILE A 203 -8.17 53.59 -5.82
CA ILE A 203 -7.29 52.79 -6.70
C ILE A 203 -7.08 51.40 -6.07
N PRO A 204 -7.32 50.31 -6.82
CA PRO A 204 -7.11 48.95 -6.33
C PRO A 204 -5.66 48.67 -5.91
N VAL A 205 -5.48 47.84 -4.88
CA VAL A 205 -4.19 47.28 -4.49
C VAL A 205 -3.99 45.92 -5.16
N PHE A 206 -2.80 45.61 -5.68
CA PHE A 206 -2.49 44.33 -6.30
C PHE A 206 -2.76 43.18 -5.33
N ARG A 207 -3.67 42.28 -5.72
CA ARG A 207 -4.11 41.15 -4.89
C ARG A 207 -4.61 41.56 -3.48
N GLY A 208 -4.90 42.85 -3.26
CA GLY A 208 -5.32 43.38 -1.97
C GLY A 208 -6.77 43.06 -1.68
N GLU A 209 -7.08 41.80 -1.39
CA GLU A 209 -8.44 41.35 -1.08
C GLU A 209 -8.45 40.46 0.17
N VAL A 210 -9.62 40.38 0.79
CA VAL A 210 -9.90 39.44 1.87
C VAL A 210 -11.25 38.80 1.63
N GLN A 211 -11.33 37.49 1.81
CA GLN A 211 -12.56 36.73 1.61
C GLN A 211 -12.77 35.71 2.73
N ALA A 212 -14.03 35.38 3.00
CA ALA A 212 -14.38 34.39 3.99
C ALA A 212 -15.54 33.50 3.57
N GLY A 213 -15.52 32.26 4.05
CA GLY A 213 -16.62 31.30 3.94
C GLY A 213 -17.39 31.21 5.26
N PHE A 214 -18.72 31.05 5.17
CA PHE A 214 -19.64 31.10 6.30
C PHE A 214 -20.57 29.89 6.37
N THR A 215 -20.91 29.46 7.58
CA THR A 215 -21.99 28.51 7.86
C THR A 215 -23.37 29.15 7.61
N PRO A 216 -24.46 28.34 7.56
CA PRO A 216 -25.82 28.88 7.51
C PRO A 216 -26.15 29.86 8.65
N ASP A 217 -25.55 29.65 9.83
CA ASP A 217 -25.75 30.48 11.03
C ASP A 217 -24.82 31.71 11.11
N GLY A 218 -24.08 32.01 10.03
CA GLY A 218 -23.23 33.19 9.93
C GLY A 218 -21.87 33.08 10.63
N GLN A 219 -21.40 31.87 10.94
CA GLN A 219 -20.08 31.67 11.54
C GLN A 219 -18.99 31.63 10.48
N ILE A 220 -17.84 32.26 10.74
CA ILE A 220 -16.68 32.21 9.82
C ILE A 220 -16.00 30.85 9.91
N ILE A 221 -15.90 30.17 8.78
CA ILE A 221 -15.21 28.88 8.64
C ILE A 221 -13.75 29.09 8.26
N ARG A 222 -13.45 30.09 7.44
CA ARG A 222 -12.08 30.34 6.95
C ARG A 222 -12.00 31.76 6.40
N VAL A 223 -10.86 32.41 6.61
CA VAL A 223 -10.51 33.71 6.03
C VAL A 223 -9.26 33.55 5.17
N ILE A 224 -9.33 34.05 3.94
CA ILE A 224 -8.18 34.21 3.05
C ILE A 224 -7.90 35.70 2.94
N ASN A 225 -6.76 36.14 3.47
CA ASN A 225 -6.33 37.52 3.56
C ASN A 225 -5.14 37.77 2.63
N ASN A 226 -5.23 38.79 1.80
CA ASN A 226 -4.10 39.22 0.98
C ASN A 226 -4.02 40.76 0.92
N LEU A 227 -4.65 41.42 1.90
CA LEU A 227 -4.57 42.87 2.08
C LEU A 227 -3.11 43.29 2.28
N ALA A 228 -2.72 44.43 1.68
CA ALA A 228 -1.43 45.04 1.92
C ALA A 228 -1.41 45.70 3.31
N PRO A 229 -0.65 45.16 4.27
CA PRO A 229 -0.73 45.59 5.66
C PRO A 229 0.21 46.73 6.00
N GLY A 230 -0.03 47.42 7.11
CA GLY A 230 0.85 48.42 7.71
C GLY A 230 1.04 49.70 6.88
N LEU A 231 0.17 49.92 5.88
CA LEU A 231 0.23 51.07 4.99
C LEU A 231 -0.38 52.30 5.64
N ASP A 232 0.30 53.43 5.48
CA ASP A 232 -0.27 54.76 5.72
C ASP A 232 -0.76 55.33 4.38
N TYR A 233 -2.08 55.33 4.17
CA TYR A 233 -2.68 55.72 2.89
C TYR A 233 -2.43 57.20 2.54
N ALA A 234 -2.08 58.04 3.52
CA ALA A 234 -1.72 59.44 3.28
C ALA A 234 -0.29 59.58 2.73
N MET A 235 0.59 58.62 3.04
CA MET A 235 2.00 58.62 2.66
C MET A 235 2.27 57.88 1.34
N VAL A 236 1.31 57.07 0.88
CA VAL A 236 1.42 56.41 -0.42
C VAL A 236 1.25 57.45 -1.54
N SER A 237 2.24 57.52 -2.44
CA SER A 237 2.27 58.44 -3.57
C SER A 237 1.02 58.32 -4.45
N ARG A 238 0.46 59.46 -4.87
CA ARG A 238 -0.65 59.53 -5.84
C ARG A 238 -0.20 59.85 -7.26
N ASP A 239 1.10 60.01 -7.45
CA ASP A 239 1.69 60.19 -8.77
C ASP A 239 1.82 58.85 -9.46
N PHE A 240 1.12 58.71 -10.59
CA PHE A 240 1.16 57.54 -11.46
C PHE A 240 1.88 57.83 -12.79
N GLY A 241 2.51 59.00 -12.96
CA GLY A 241 3.19 59.33 -14.21
C GLY A 241 2.29 59.27 -15.45
N ASP A 242 2.91 59.18 -16.63
CA ASP A 242 2.21 59.00 -17.90
C ASP A 242 1.91 57.51 -18.16
N PRO A 243 0.64 57.11 -18.40
CA PRO A 243 0.32 55.74 -18.79
C PRO A 243 1.02 55.28 -20.08
N LEU A 244 1.38 56.18 -21.00
CA LEU A 244 2.09 55.81 -22.23
C LEU A 244 3.54 55.35 -21.94
N ASP A 245 4.20 55.99 -20.97
CA ASP A 245 5.53 55.56 -20.51
C ASP A 245 5.46 54.16 -19.92
N ALA A 246 4.43 53.88 -19.10
CA ALA A 246 4.21 52.56 -18.53
C ALA A 246 3.95 51.48 -19.60
N VAL A 247 3.15 51.79 -20.63
CA VAL A 247 2.92 50.89 -21.78
C VAL A 247 4.24 50.63 -22.53
N THR A 248 5.06 51.66 -22.71
CA THR A 248 6.36 51.54 -23.40
C THR A 248 7.35 50.69 -22.60
N SER A 249 7.44 50.91 -21.27
CA SER A 249 8.27 50.08 -20.38
C SER A 249 7.79 48.63 -20.35
N ALA A 250 6.48 48.40 -20.20
CA ALA A 250 5.89 47.07 -20.19
C ALA A 250 6.20 46.29 -21.48
N ALA A 251 6.05 46.94 -22.64
CA ALA A 251 6.39 46.36 -23.94
C ALA A 251 7.88 46.00 -24.05
N GLY A 252 8.77 46.84 -23.52
CA GLY A 252 10.20 46.54 -23.47
C GLY A 252 10.55 45.27 -22.69
N TYR A 253 9.81 44.92 -21.65
CA TYR A 253 10.04 43.69 -20.86
C TYR A 253 9.54 42.40 -21.52
N ILE A 254 8.82 42.52 -22.63
CA ILE A 254 8.37 41.39 -23.45
C ILE A 254 8.78 41.55 -24.92
N ASN A 255 9.73 42.44 -25.22
CA ASN A 255 10.18 42.77 -26.58
C ASN A 255 9.05 43.06 -27.59
N HIS A 256 7.94 43.64 -27.14
CA HIS A 256 6.80 43.95 -28.00
C HIS A 256 6.97 45.29 -28.72
N GLU A 257 6.78 45.31 -30.05
CA GLU A 257 6.84 46.53 -30.86
C GLU A 257 5.44 47.00 -31.27
N PHE A 258 5.04 48.18 -30.80
CA PHE A 258 3.77 48.80 -31.19
C PHE A 258 3.87 49.59 -32.50
N LYS A 259 2.81 49.55 -33.31
CA LYS A 259 2.58 50.52 -34.38
C LYS A 259 2.04 51.82 -33.79
N SER A 260 2.31 52.96 -34.44
CA SER A 260 1.90 54.28 -33.94
C SER A 260 0.39 54.42 -33.68
N ALA A 261 -0.47 53.69 -34.41
CA ALA A 261 -1.91 53.69 -34.19
C ALA A 261 -2.34 52.92 -32.93
N GLU A 262 -1.56 51.94 -32.48
CA GLU A 262 -1.83 51.13 -31.28
C GLU A 262 -1.49 51.87 -29.99
N LEU A 263 -0.61 52.89 -30.07
CA LEU A 263 -0.28 53.80 -28.96
C LEU A 263 -1.20 55.02 -28.88
N ALA A 264 -2.17 55.16 -29.79
CA ALA A 264 -3.12 56.26 -29.74
C ALA A 264 -4.15 56.02 -28.63
N LYS A 265 -4.25 56.95 -27.67
CA LYS A 265 -5.24 56.86 -26.58
C LYS A 265 -6.67 56.86 -27.16
N ASN A 266 -7.44 55.84 -26.82
CA ASN A 266 -8.86 55.76 -27.13
C ASN A 266 -9.68 56.42 -26.02
N ALA A 267 -10.10 57.66 -26.25
CA ALA A 267 -10.84 58.44 -25.28
C ALA A 267 -12.24 57.90 -24.97
N ALA A 268 -12.87 57.16 -25.90
CA ALA A 268 -14.22 56.62 -25.71
C ALA A 268 -14.24 55.40 -24.78
N GLU A 269 -13.20 54.56 -24.87
CA GLU A 269 -13.06 53.33 -24.08
C GLU A 269 -12.31 53.55 -22.75
N SER A 270 -11.50 54.61 -22.65
CA SER A 270 -10.78 54.96 -21.41
C SER A 270 -11.74 55.44 -20.32
N LYS A 271 -11.73 54.80 -19.14
CA LYS A 271 -12.61 55.13 -18.01
C LYS A 271 -11.87 55.10 -16.68
N GLY A 272 -11.97 56.18 -15.91
CA GLY A 272 -11.45 56.25 -14.54
C GLY A 272 -9.95 55.93 -14.46
N SER A 273 -9.60 54.86 -13.74
CA SER A 273 -8.24 54.35 -13.55
C SER A 273 -7.70 53.52 -14.71
N LYS A 274 -8.52 53.22 -15.72
CA LYS A 274 -8.17 52.42 -16.90
C LYS A 274 -8.03 53.28 -18.15
N ILE A 275 -6.89 53.20 -18.80
CA ILE A 275 -6.59 53.86 -20.07
C ILE A 275 -6.45 52.79 -21.15
N VAL A 276 -7.10 53.02 -22.29
CA VAL A 276 -7.08 52.10 -23.44
C VAL A 276 -6.33 52.76 -24.59
N PHE A 277 -5.39 52.02 -25.18
CA PHE A 277 -4.59 52.44 -26.32
C PHE A 277 -4.93 51.55 -27.53
N GLY A 278 -5.21 52.17 -28.68
CA GLY A 278 -5.71 51.49 -29.87
C GLY A 278 -7.21 51.18 -29.82
N THR A 279 -7.66 50.24 -30.67
CA THR A 279 -9.07 49.89 -30.86
C THR A 279 -9.26 48.38 -31.01
N GLY A 280 -10.43 47.86 -30.62
CA GLY A 280 -10.77 46.45 -30.71
C GLY A 280 -10.51 45.67 -29.41
N ASP A 281 -10.90 44.40 -29.39
CA ASP A 281 -10.88 43.56 -28.18
C ASP A 281 -9.45 43.26 -27.67
N SER A 282 -8.45 43.36 -28.56
CA SER A 282 -7.02 43.20 -28.25
C SER A 282 -6.30 44.52 -27.96
N ALA A 283 -7.03 45.63 -27.78
CA ALA A 283 -6.42 46.92 -27.45
C ALA A 283 -5.65 46.86 -26.12
N THR A 284 -4.45 47.45 -26.10
CA THR A 284 -3.60 47.51 -24.91
C THR A 284 -4.27 48.34 -23.83
N THR A 285 -4.30 47.82 -22.60
CA THR A 285 -4.89 48.56 -21.46
C THR A 285 -3.87 48.79 -20.37
N ALA A 286 -3.81 50.01 -19.85
CA ALA A 286 -3.03 50.36 -18.66
C ALA A 286 -3.99 50.73 -17.52
N GLU A 287 -3.93 50.00 -16.41
CA GLU A 287 -4.79 50.18 -15.25
C GLU A 287 -3.98 50.59 -14.02
N LYS A 288 -4.34 51.72 -13.39
CA LYS A 288 -3.69 52.17 -12.15
C LYS A 288 -3.91 51.19 -11.03
N MET A 289 -2.85 50.93 -10.28
CA MET A 289 -2.90 50.06 -9.11
C MET A 289 -1.78 50.39 -8.11
N TYR A 290 -1.95 50.00 -6.85
CA TYR A 290 -0.86 50.01 -5.88
C TYR A 290 -0.24 48.63 -5.75
N PHE A 291 1.07 48.52 -5.89
CA PHE A 291 1.80 47.26 -5.76
C PHE A 291 2.51 47.20 -4.40
N PRO A 292 2.13 46.29 -3.49
CA PRO A 292 2.82 46.13 -2.21
C PRO A 292 4.13 45.37 -2.40
N THR A 293 5.25 46.01 -2.09
CA THR A 293 6.58 45.34 -2.18
C THR A 293 6.89 44.57 -0.91
N GLU A 294 6.49 45.11 0.25
CA GLU A 294 6.70 44.56 1.59
C GLU A 294 5.60 45.07 2.55
N PRO A 295 5.45 44.46 3.74
CA PRO A 295 4.57 44.99 4.77
C PRO A 295 4.89 46.45 5.05
N GLY A 296 3.88 47.30 4.93
CA GLY A 296 3.98 48.73 5.13
C GLY A 296 4.51 49.54 3.96
N ILE A 297 4.84 48.93 2.81
CA ILE A 297 5.35 49.61 1.61
C ILE A 297 4.52 49.22 0.39
N ALA A 298 3.91 50.21 -0.26
CA ALA A 298 3.26 50.04 -1.56
C ALA A 298 3.64 51.18 -2.52
N VAL A 299 3.90 50.85 -3.78
CA VAL A 299 4.28 51.81 -4.82
C VAL A 299 3.15 52.02 -5.83
N PRO A 300 2.97 53.23 -6.40
CA PRO A 300 2.06 53.41 -7.53
C PRO A 300 2.60 52.67 -8.75
N ALA A 301 1.73 51.91 -9.41
CA ALA A 301 2.10 51.05 -10.53
C ALA A 301 0.98 51.02 -11.59
N TRP A 302 1.32 50.51 -12.77
CA TRP A 302 0.38 50.24 -13.85
C TRP A 302 0.37 48.75 -14.18
N ARG A 303 -0.81 48.12 -14.17
CA ARG A 303 -1.03 46.82 -14.83
C ARG A 303 -1.30 47.08 -16.30
N VAL A 304 -0.35 46.67 -17.14
CA VAL A 304 -0.46 46.76 -18.59
C VAL A 304 -0.82 45.38 -19.14
N LEU A 305 -1.90 45.31 -19.92
CA LEU A 305 -2.29 44.14 -20.70
C LEU A 305 -1.83 44.34 -22.14
N ILE A 306 -0.97 43.45 -22.64
CA ILE A 306 -0.50 43.46 -24.02
C ILE A 306 -0.89 42.13 -24.67
N TRP A 307 -1.58 42.22 -25.80
CA TRP A 307 -1.93 41.06 -26.62
C TRP A 307 -0.93 40.92 -27.76
N GLU A 308 -0.41 39.71 -27.93
CA GLU A 308 0.39 39.30 -29.08
C GLU A 308 -0.40 38.31 -29.94
N PRO A 309 0.09 37.92 -31.13
CA PRO A 309 -0.63 36.97 -31.98
C PRO A 309 -0.91 35.61 -31.32
N ILE A 310 -0.07 35.18 -30.37
CA ILE A 310 -0.20 33.90 -29.66
C ILE A 310 -0.37 34.17 -28.15
N ASN A 311 0.59 34.88 -27.55
CA ASN A 311 0.60 35.16 -26.13
C ASN A 311 -0.19 36.41 -25.75
N ALA A 312 -0.47 36.55 -24.45
CA ALA A 312 -0.99 37.74 -23.83
C ALA A 312 -0.31 37.88 -22.48
N TYR A 313 0.18 39.07 -22.18
CA TYR A 313 0.94 39.33 -20.97
C TYR A 313 0.23 40.37 -20.12
N TYR A 314 0.15 40.12 -18.83
CA TYR A 314 0.08 41.20 -17.87
C TYR A 314 1.49 41.54 -17.41
N VAL A 315 1.88 42.80 -17.53
CA VAL A 315 3.12 43.34 -16.99
C VAL A 315 2.75 44.47 -16.04
N ILE A 316 3.22 44.42 -14.81
CA ILE A 316 3.09 45.49 -13.82
C ILE A 316 4.44 46.20 -13.73
N VAL A 317 4.43 47.50 -13.97
CA VAL A 317 5.62 48.36 -13.87
C VAL A 317 5.40 49.46 -12.83
N ASP A 318 6.46 49.84 -12.11
CA ASP A 318 6.46 51.00 -11.23
C ASP A 318 6.21 52.28 -12.05
N ALA A 319 5.31 53.12 -11.57
CA ALA A 319 4.83 54.28 -12.30
C ALA A 319 5.86 55.42 -12.43
N ARG A 320 6.95 55.40 -11.66
CA ARG A 320 7.96 56.48 -11.63
C ARG A 320 9.14 56.22 -12.54
N ASN A 321 9.62 54.97 -12.57
CA ASN A 321 10.85 54.60 -13.26
C ASN A 321 10.68 53.45 -14.25
N GLY A 322 9.46 52.90 -14.36
CA GLY A 322 9.16 51.81 -15.27
C GLY A 322 9.72 50.46 -14.84
N THR A 323 10.29 50.29 -13.64
CA THR A 323 10.83 49.00 -13.18
C THR A 323 9.75 47.92 -13.22
N MET A 324 10.04 46.77 -13.84
CA MET A 324 9.14 45.61 -13.81
C MET A 324 8.99 45.09 -12.38
N LEU A 325 7.75 45.09 -11.89
CA LEU A 325 7.38 44.59 -10.57
C LEU A 325 6.82 43.18 -10.67
N TRP A 326 6.08 42.91 -11.74
CA TRP A 326 5.46 41.61 -11.96
C TRP A 326 5.22 41.40 -13.45
N ARG A 327 5.38 40.18 -13.93
CA ARG A 327 5.01 39.76 -15.28
C ARG A 327 4.40 38.39 -15.21
N LYS A 328 3.29 38.22 -15.91
CA LYS A 328 2.72 36.90 -16.17
C LYS A 328 2.35 36.80 -17.63
N ASN A 329 2.83 35.76 -18.29
CA ASN A 329 2.14 35.28 -19.47
C ASN A 329 0.78 34.73 -19.00
N ILE A 330 -0.29 35.45 -19.34
CA ILE A 330 -1.66 35.01 -19.03
C ILE A 330 -2.23 34.11 -20.11
N THR A 331 -1.46 33.88 -21.16
CA THR A 331 -1.70 32.77 -22.07
C THR A 331 -1.02 31.55 -21.49
N ASN A 332 -1.84 30.64 -20.97
CA ASN A 332 -1.40 29.28 -20.65
C ASN A 332 -1.65 28.45 -21.90
N ASP A 333 -0.65 28.34 -22.76
CA ASP A 333 -0.73 27.45 -23.90
C ASP A 333 0.06 26.18 -23.59
N GLN A 334 -0.72 25.13 -23.29
CA GLN A 334 -0.41 23.85 -23.86
C GLN A 334 -1.69 23.35 -24.51
N THR A 335 -1.73 23.44 -25.83
CA THR A 335 -2.98 23.29 -26.58
C THR A 335 -3.04 21.99 -27.36
N GLN A 336 -1.90 21.33 -27.53
CA GLN A 336 -1.79 20.17 -28.39
C GLN A 336 -1.93 18.89 -27.57
N SER A 337 -3.12 18.31 -27.62
CA SER A 337 -3.35 16.95 -27.14
C SER A 337 -2.45 15.96 -27.89
N ALA A 338 -1.87 15.00 -27.17
CA ALA A 338 -1.31 13.80 -27.76
C ALA A 338 -2.34 12.67 -27.70
N THR A 339 -2.37 11.83 -28.73
CA THR A 339 -3.22 10.65 -28.79
C THR A 339 -2.36 9.40 -28.68
N TYR A 340 -2.59 8.60 -27.65
CA TYR A 340 -1.89 7.35 -27.38
C TYR A 340 -2.81 6.17 -27.67
N ASN A 341 -2.38 5.25 -28.53
CA ASN A 341 -3.09 4.00 -28.77
C ASN A 341 -2.57 2.91 -27.82
N ILE A 342 -3.37 2.55 -26.81
CA ILE A 342 -2.97 1.73 -25.66
C ILE A 342 -3.98 0.62 -25.33
N TYR A 343 -3.55 -0.40 -24.59
CA TYR A 343 -4.45 -1.32 -23.90
C TYR A 343 -4.98 -0.63 -22.63
N GLY A 344 -6.21 -0.12 -22.70
CA GLY A 344 -6.81 0.70 -21.65
C GLY A 344 -8.05 0.07 -21.04
N ASN A 345 -8.28 0.33 -19.75
CA ASN A 345 -9.51 0.00 -19.03
C ASN A 345 -9.98 1.24 -18.27
N SER A 346 -11.00 1.93 -18.77
CA SER A 346 -11.51 3.18 -18.17
C SER A 346 -12.21 2.98 -16.82
N LEU A 347 -12.46 1.73 -16.41
CA LEU A 347 -12.99 1.41 -15.08
C LEU A 347 -11.87 1.25 -14.05
N ALA A 348 -10.64 0.93 -14.47
CA ALA A 348 -9.50 0.84 -13.58
C ALA A 348 -9.12 2.22 -13.03
N TYR A 349 -8.52 2.27 -11.83
CA TYR A 349 -8.22 3.52 -11.13
C TYR A 349 -7.35 4.50 -11.95
N ILE A 350 -6.46 3.99 -12.81
CA ILE A 350 -5.57 4.81 -13.66
C ILE A 350 -5.87 4.76 -15.17
N ASP A 351 -7.02 4.23 -15.58
CA ASP A 351 -7.42 4.06 -16.99
C ASP A 351 -6.40 3.26 -17.83
N VAL A 352 -5.99 2.11 -17.30
CA VAL A 352 -5.03 1.18 -17.90
C VAL A 352 -5.53 -0.25 -17.67
N ALA A 353 -5.48 -1.10 -18.70
CA ALA A 353 -5.71 -2.53 -18.51
C ALA A 353 -4.44 -3.17 -17.92
N GLU A 354 -4.59 -4.15 -17.04
CA GLU A 354 -3.44 -4.77 -16.34
C GLU A 354 -2.36 -5.31 -17.30
N SER A 355 -2.76 -5.76 -18.48
CA SER A 355 -1.88 -6.30 -19.50
C SER A 355 -2.60 -6.34 -20.86
N VAL A 356 -1.93 -6.93 -21.85
CA VAL A 356 -2.51 -7.21 -23.19
C VAL A 356 -3.70 -8.17 -23.12
N ALA A 357 -3.72 -9.08 -22.14
CA ALA A 357 -4.72 -10.14 -21.99
C ALA A 357 -5.30 -10.13 -20.56
N PRO A 358 -6.04 -9.10 -20.14
CA PRO A 358 -6.49 -8.99 -18.76
C PRO A 358 -7.40 -10.17 -18.35
N LEU A 359 -7.19 -10.68 -17.13
CA LEU A 359 -8.03 -11.68 -16.47
C LEU A 359 -8.01 -11.52 -14.94
N THR A 360 -7.62 -10.36 -14.41
CA THR A 360 -7.71 -10.09 -12.97
C THR A 360 -9.07 -9.47 -12.64
N PRO A 361 -9.77 -9.91 -11.58
CA PRO A 361 -9.43 -11.00 -10.69
C PRO A 361 -9.45 -12.39 -11.36
N GLY A 362 -8.39 -13.13 -11.05
CA GLY A 362 -8.04 -14.41 -11.67
C GLY A 362 -8.92 -15.58 -11.25
N PRO A 363 -8.72 -16.75 -11.87
CA PRO A 363 -9.41 -17.97 -11.49
C PRO A 363 -9.14 -18.31 -10.03
N VAL A 364 -10.10 -18.92 -9.35
CA VAL A 364 -9.97 -19.36 -7.95
C VAL A 364 -9.37 -20.76 -7.82
N ASN A 365 -9.03 -21.42 -8.94
CA ASN A 365 -8.41 -22.74 -8.94
C ASN A 365 -7.21 -22.75 -9.91
N PRO A 366 -5.99 -23.04 -9.43
CA PRO A 366 -4.81 -23.04 -10.28
C PRO A 366 -4.85 -24.10 -11.40
N ALA A 367 -5.64 -25.18 -11.25
CA ALA A 367 -5.78 -26.20 -12.29
C ALA A 367 -6.64 -25.76 -13.50
N THR A 368 -7.29 -24.60 -13.45
CA THR A 368 -8.11 -24.09 -14.57
C THR A 368 -7.24 -23.75 -15.78
N GLY A 369 -5.97 -23.39 -15.58
CA GLY A 369 -4.99 -23.27 -16.66
C GLY A 369 -5.35 -22.21 -17.72
N THR A 370 -6.04 -21.13 -17.34
CA THR A 370 -6.67 -20.18 -18.26
C THR A 370 -5.82 -18.93 -18.47
N GLN A 371 -5.61 -18.57 -19.74
CA GLN A 371 -5.03 -17.31 -20.19
C GLN A 371 -6.15 -16.31 -20.51
N GLY A 372 -5.94 -15.03 -20.22
CA GLY A 372 -6.91 -13.97 -20.54
C GLY A 372 -7.14 -13.81 -22.04
N ALA A 373 -8.26 -13.21 -22.41
CA ALA A 373 -8.52 -12.85 -23.80
C ALA A 373 -7.80 -11.54 -24.13
N VAL A 374 -7.13 -11.49 -25.28
CA VAL A 374 -6.52 -10.23 -25.71
C VAL A 374 -7.56 -9.21 -26.08
N ILE A 375 -7.33 -8.00 -25.60
CA ILE A 375 -8.17 -6.84 -25.85
C ILE A 375 -7.56 -5.96 -26.94
N PRO A 376 -8.39 -5.26 -27.72
CA PRO A 376 -7.88 -4.29 -28.69
C PRO A 376 -7.35 -3.04 -28.00
N ARG A 377 -6.37 -2.39 -28.63
CA ARG A 377 -5.92 -1.04 -28.23
C ARG A 377 -6.97 0.01 -28.56
N ALA A 378 -7.07 1.02 -27.70
CA ALA A 378 -7.95 2.16 -27.83
C ALA A 378 -7.16 3.47 -27.75
N ASN A 379 -7.67 4.51 -28.41
CA ASN A 379 -7.07 5.83 -28.35
C ASN A 379 -7.42 6.53 -27.02
N ARG A 380 -6.44 7.22 -26.45
CA ARG A 380 -6.57 8.17 -25.35
C ARG A 380 -5.94 9.47 -25.79
N SER A 381 -6.75 10.52 -25.89
CA SER A 381 -6.30 11.85 -26.30
C SER A 381 -6.31 12.78 -25.11
N LEU A 382 -5.13 13.26 -24.71
CA LEU A 382 -4.96 14.15 -23.57
C LEU A 382 -3.67 14.96 -23.70
N ILE A 383 -3.56 16.03 -22.92
CA ILE A 383 -2.38 16.88 -22.76
C ILE A 383 -1.53 16.36 -21.60
N GLY A 384 -2.16 15.87 -20.53
CA GLY A 384 -1.48 15.45 -19.30
C GLY A 384 -1.35 16.57 -18.27
N ASN A 385 -2.21 17.58 -18.35
CA ASN A 385 -2.28 18.72 -17.42
C ASN A 385 -3.74 19.12 -17.08
N GLU A 386 -4.71 18.29 -17.45
CA GLU A 386 -6.13 18.55 -17.28
C GLU A 386 -6.56 18.56 -15.81
N GLY A 387 -7.44 19.49 -15.46
CA GLY A 387 -8.10 19.52 -14.15
C GLY A 387 -7.12 19.58 -12.97
N ALA A 388 -7.12 18.53 -12.13
CA ALA A 388 -6.25 18.42 -10.96
C ALA A 388 -4.76 18.16 -11.31
N LEU A 389 -4.43 18.01 -12.60
CA LEU A 389 -3.07 17.78 -13.09
C LEU A 389 -2.35 19.08 -13.50
N SER A 390 -2.87 20.25 -13.08
CA SER A 390 -2.27 21.55 -13.42
C SER A 390 -0.84 21.74 -12.89
N PHE A 391 -0.34 20.84 -12.04
CA PHE A 391 1.07 20.82 -11.64
C PHE A 391 1.98 20.47 -12.82
N ASN A 392 1.47 19.75 -13.83
CA ASN A 392 2.25 19.41 -15.01
C ASN A 392 2.21 20.55 -16.04
N ASN A 393 2.99 21.61 -15.81
CA ASN A 393 2.92 22.85 -16.60
C ASN A 393 3.10 22.62 -18.11
N ASN A 394 3.91 21.63 -18.46
CA ASN A 394 4.24 21.27 -19.84
C ASN A 394 3.62 19.92 -20.23
N GLY A 395 2.62 19.43 -19.49
CA GLY A 395 1.88 18.21 -19.81
C GLY A 395 2.81 17.00 -19.92
N TRP A 396 2.31 15.90 -20.48
CA TRP A 396 3.17 14.72 -20.63
C TRP A 396 4.25 14.91 -21.68
N ILE A 397 3.95 15.67 -22.74
CA ILE A 397 4.84 15.95 -23.86
C ILE A 397 4.80 17.45 -24.14
N THR A 398 5.95 18.12 -24.03
CA THR A 398 6.10 19.57 -24.29
C THR A 398 5.60 19.95 -25.68
N ASP A 399 5.10 21.18 -25.83
CA ASP A 399 4.53 21.57 -27.11
C ASP A 399 5.52 21.52 -28.29
N ASN A 400 5.02 21.08 -29.44
CA ASN A 400 5.73 20.82 -30.69
C ASN A 400 6.83 19.75 -30.64
N THR A 401 6.94 18.99 -29.55
CA THR A 401 7.65 17.72 -29.57
C THR A 401 6.70 16.59 -29.98
N ASN A 402 7.22 15.56 -30.63
CA ASN A 402 6.42 14.43 -31.13
C ASN A 402 7.20 13.13 -30.94
N VAL A 403 7.72 12.93 -29.74
CA VAL A 403 8.50 11.76 -29.33
C VAL A 403 8.06 11.34 -27.92
N THR A 404 8.29 10.08 -27.54
CA THR A 404 8.04 9.56 -26.19
C THR A 404 9.08 10.05 -25.17
N ASP A 405 9.29 11.37 -25.12
CA ASP A 405 10.17 12.07 -24.18
C ASP A 405 9.40 13.23 -23.53
N GLY A 406 9.29 13.18 -22.20
CA GLY A 406 8.43 14.05 -21.40
C GLY A 406 9.07 14.48 -20.09
N ASN A 407 8.32 15.27 -19.30
CA ASN A 407 8.85 15.81 -18.05
C ASN A 407 9.08 14.71 -16.99
N ALA A 408 8.17 13.74 -16.87
CA ALA A 408 8.26 12.68 -15.86
C ALA A 408 9.09 11.46 -16.33
N ASN A 409 9.07 11.16 -17.63
CA ASN A 409 9.79 10.01 -18.18
C ASN A 409 10.26 10.22 -19.63
N GLU A 410 11.37 9.56 -19.96
CA GLU A 410 11.84 9.30 -21.31
C GLU A 410 11.71 7.80 -21.56
N ALA A 411 10.96 7.40 -22.59
CA ALA A 411 10.70 6.00 -22.91
C ALA A 411 11.21 5.64 -24.31
N GLY A 412 11.94 4.53 -24.39
CA GLY A 412 12.43 3.93 -25.62
C GLY A 412 12.72 2.44 -25.42
N VAL A 413 13.36 1.81 -26.40
CA VAL A 413 13.91 0.46 -26.24
C VAL A 413 15.38 0.53 -25.79
N ASP A 414 15.98 -0.58 -25.34
CA ASP A 414 17.45 -0.70 -25.17
C ASP A 414 17.92 -2.05 -25.73
N VAL A 415 17.90 -2.17 -27.07
CA VAL A 415 18.14 -3.46 -27.74
C VAL A 415 19.59 -3.66 -28.17
N VAL A 416 20.46 -2.68 -27.95
CA VAL A 416 21.87 -2.68 -28.39
C VAL A 416 22.80 -1.99 -27.39
N ALA A 417 23.99 -2.55 -27.18
CA ALA A 417 25.03 -1.91 -26.37
C ALA A 417 25.61 -0.63 -27.03
N PRO A 418 26.10 0.37 -26.26
CA PRO A 418 26.17 0.40 -24.80
C PRO A 418 24.82 0.76 -24.16
N ASP A 419 24.56 0.22 -22.96
CA ASP A 419 23.36 0.48 -22.15
C ASP A 419 22.90 1.95 -22.21
N GLY A 420 21.74 2.17 -22.82
CA GLY A 420 21.18 3.47 -23.20
C GLY A 420 19.70 3.33 -23.53
N VAL A 421 18.81 4.24 -23.09
CA VAL A 421 17.53 4.36 -23.80
C VAL A 421 17.88 4.73 -25.24
N ASP A 422 17.60 3.82 -26.16
CA ASP A 422 17.65 4.09 -27.59
C ASP A 422 16.71 5.25 -27.91
N ALA A 423 16.93 5.91 -29.05
CA ALA A 423 16.18 7.11 -29.42
C ALA A 423 14.66 6.96 -29.18
N PRO A 424 14.03 7.86 -28.41
CA PRO A 424 12.59 7.84 -28.13
C PRO A 424 11.77 7.72 -29.42
N PHE A 425 10.66 6.99 -29.37
CA PHE A 425 9.88 6.70 -30.57
C PHE A 425 9.17 7.98 -31.06
N PRO A 426 9.31 8.34 -32.34
CA PRO A 426 8.56 9.46 -32.90
C PRO A 426 7.09 9.10 -33.05
N GLY A 427 6.20 10.09 -32.98
CA GLY A 427 4.80 9.96 -33.38
C GLY A 427 4.64 9.64 -34.87
N ASP A 428 3.42 9.41 -35.31
CA ASP A 428 3.10 8.96 -36.66
C ASP A 428 3.40 10.05 -37.69
N GLY A 429 4.23 9.74 -38.69
CA GLY A 429 4.62 10.70 -39.74
C GLY A 429 3.55 10.98 -40.81
N ALA A 430 2.45 10.20 -40.84
CA ALA A 430 1.42 10.25 -41.89
C ALA A 430 0.12 10.97 -41.46
N CYS A 431 0.16 11.82 -40.42
CA CYS A 431 -1.01 12.55 -39.97
C CYS A 431 -1.21 13.88 -40.73
N PRO A 432 -2.45 14.24 -41.15
CA PRO A 432 -2.71 15.49 -41.86
C PRO A 432 -2.71 16.69 -40.90
N GLY A 433 -1.56 17.35 -40.74
CA GLY A 433 -1.48 18.66 -40.06
C GLY A 433 -0.16 18.92 -39.35
N VAL A 434 0.23 20.20 -39.24
CA VAL A 434 1.34 20.65 -38.38
C VAL A 434 0.91 20.51 -36.92
N GLY A 435 1.68 19.83 -36.08
CA GLY A 435 1.38 19.66 -34.64
C GLY A 435 0.57 18.40 -34.26
N CYS A 436 0.33 17.47 -35.19
CA CYS A 436 -0.39 16.22 -34.89
C CYS A 436 0.49 15.22 -34.10
N ARG A 437 0.20 15.03 -32.81
CA ARG A 437 0.89 14.09 -31.91
C ARG A 437 0.10 12.80 -31.74
N VAL A 438 0.18 11.92 -32.71
CA VAL A 438 -0.49 10.60 -32.65
C VAL A 438 0.57 9.53 -32.52
N PHE A 439 0.45 8.72 -31.47
CA PHE A 439 1.30 7.58 -31.20
C PHE A 439 0.45 6.33 -31.36
N SER A 440 0.46 5.75 -32.56
CA SER A 440 -0.27 4.52 -32.84
C SER A 440 0.65 3.32 -33.07
N SER A 441 0.12 2.12 -32.81
CA SER A 441 0.73 0.87 -33.21
C SER A 441 -0.34 -0.06 -33.75
N THR A 442 0.01 -0.84 -34.77
CA THR A 442 -0.85 -1.90 -35.31
C THR A 442 -0.74 -3.21 -34.51
N TRP A 443 0.03 -3.23 -33.43
CA TRP A 443 0.19 -4.39 -32.55
C TRP A 443 -1.11 -4.69 -31.78
N ASN A 444 -1.99 -5.49 -32.38
CA ASN A 444 -3.14 -6.17 -31.77
C ASN A 444 -3.21 -7.68 -32.10
N PRO A 445 -2.09 -8.44 -32.11
CA PRO A 445 -2.13 -9.85 -32.46
C PRO A 445 -2.65 -10.70 -31.28
N PRO A 446 -3.47 -11.74 -31.50
CA PRO A 446 -3.75 -12.72 -30.48
C PRO A 446 -2.46 -13.50 -30.14
N PRO A 447 -2.11 -13.71 -28.86
CA PRO A 447 -0.88 -14.37 -28.50
C PRO A 447 -1.02 -15.88 -28.72
N GLY A 448 0.03 -16.47 -29.29
CA GLY A 448 0.04 -17.84 -29.80
C GLY A 448 0.72 -17.91 -31.17
N ALA A 449 0.75 -19.11 -31.76
CA ALA A 449 1.40 -19.34 -33.04
C ALA A 449 0.85 -18.38 -34.12
N GLY A 450 1.72 -17.50 -34.63
CA GLY A 450 1.39 -16.49 -35.64
C GLY A 450 1.34 -15.04 -35.16
N ALA A 451 1.51 -14.78 -33.86
CA ALA A 451 1.74 -13.41 -33.37
C ALA A 451 3.10 -12.84 -33.87
N PRO A 452 3.21 -11.53 -34.16
CA PRO A 452 4.46 -10.81 -34.27
C PRO A 452 5.32 -11.04 -33.02
N ALA A 453 6.59 -11.35 -33.22
CA ALA A 453 7.55 -11.49 -32.14
C ALA A 453 7.80 -10.14 -31.44
N PRO A 454 8.33 -10.13 -30.20
CA PRO A 454 8.66 -8.88 -29.49
C PRO A 454 9.57 -7.94 -30.31
N ASN A 455 10.48 -8.51 -31.11
CA ASN A 455 11.38 -7.73 -31.95
C ASN A 455 10.73 -7.11 -33.21
N ASP A 456 9.44 -7.39 -33.47
CA ASP A 456 8.70 -6.74 -34.54
C ASP A 456 8.60 -5.22 -34.30
N PRO A 457 8.77 -4.38 -35.33
CA PRO A 457 8.74 -2.92 -35.17
C PRO A 457 7.45 -2.38 -34.57
N GLN A 458 6.30 -2.98 -34.87
CA GLN A 458 5.01 -2.55 -34.33
C GLN A 458 4.83 -3.03 -32.90
N SER A 459 5.32 -4.23 -32.56
CA SER A 459 5.39 -4.72 -31.17
C SER A 459 6.19 -3.75 -30.28
N ARG A 460 7.43 -3.43 -30.66
CA ARG A 460 8.29 -2.46 -29.94
C ARG A 460 7.63 -1.09 -29.78
N ARG A 461 7.08 -0.56 -30.87
CA ARG A 461 6.39 0.73 -30.87
C ARG A 461 5.20 0.70 -29.90
N GLY A 462 4.37 -0.33 -29.96
CA GLY A 462 3.20 -0.46 -29.09
C GLY A 462 3.57 -0.64 -27.62
N ALA A 463 4.62 -1.40 -27.33
CA ALA A 463 5.14 -1.59 -25.98
C ALA A 463 5.65 -0.28 -25.36
N VAL A 464 6.47 0.49 -26.08
CA VAL A 464 6.98 1.79 -25.60
C VAL A 464 5.85 2.80 -25.38
N ILE A 465 4.86 2.86 -26.28
CA ILE A 465 3.69 3.74 -26.12
C ILE A 465 2.90 3.37 -24.86
N GLN A 466 2.73 2.07 -24.58
CA GLN A 466 2.05 1.58 -23.38
C GLN A 466 2.81 2.02 -22.12
N MET A 467 4.12 1.75 -22.06
CA MET A 467 4.98 2.12 -20.92
C MET A 467 5.01 3.64 -20.68
N PHE A 468 5.15 4.45 -21.74
CA PHE A 468 5.15 5.91 -21.62
C PHE A 468 3.83 6.43 -21.02
N TYR A 469 2.69 5.87 -21.44
CA TYR A 469 1.37 6.21 -20.90
C TYR A 469 1.23 5.81 -19.42
N ILE A 470 1.62 4.58 -19.07
CA ILE A 470 1.56 4.07 -17.68
C ILE A 470 2.42 4.93 -16.75
N MET A 471 3.65 5.23 -17.16
CA MET A 471 4.61 5.99 -16.34
C MET A 471 4.10 7.40 -16.03
N ASN A 472 3.50 8.09 -17.01
CA ASN A 472 2.92 9.40 -16.75
C ASN A 472 1.66 9.31 -15.87
N ARG A 473 0.77 8.32 -16.08
CA ARG A 473 -0.39 8.09 -15.19
C ARG A 473 0.04 7.81 -13.75
N TYR A 474 1.06 6.98 -13.55
CA TYR A 474 1.60 6.66 -12.24
C TYR A 474 2.19 7.90 -11.58
N HIS A 475 3.04 8.66 -12.30
CA HIS A 475 3.58 9.93 -11.82
C HIS A 475 2.46 10.87 -11.36
N ASP A 476 1.42 11.03 -12.17
CA ASP A 476 0.31 11.94 -11.88
C ASP A 476 -0.44 11.59 -10.59
N VAL A 477 -0.72 10.31 -10.40
CA VAL A 477 -1.37 9.83 -9.17
C VAL A 477 -0.45 10.03 -7.97
N LEU A 478 0.82 9.65 -8.06
CA LEU A 478 1.76 9.78 -6.96
C LEU A 478 1.99 11.25 -6.57
N TYR A 479 1.99 12.16 -7.54
CA TYR A 479 2.05 13.60 -7.27
C TYR A 479 0.86 14.05 -6.43
N GLN A 480 -0.36 13.62 -6.80
CA GLN A 480 -1.58 13.92 -6.02
C GLN A 480 -1.55 13.33 -4.61
N LEU A 481 -0.87 12.19 -4.42
CA LEU A 481 -0.64 11.58 -3.12
C LEU A 481 0.49 12.25 -2.33
N GLY A 482 1.15 13.27 -2.89
CA GLY A 482 2.18 14.09 -2.25
C GLY A 482 3.62 13.72 -2.59
N PHE A 483 3.87 12.82 -3.54
CA PHE A 483 5.20 12.58 -4.09
C PHE A 483 5.53 13.66 -5.13
N THR A 484 5.74 14.88 -4.62
CA THR A 484 6.05 16.10 -5.36
C THR A 484 7.55 16.31 -5.50
N GLU A 485 7.95 17.42 -6.14
CA GLU A 485 9.35 17.79 -6.34
C GLU A 485 10.12 17.86 -5.00
N GLN A 486 9.52 18.45 -3.96
CA GLN A 486 10.14 18.51 -2.62
C GLN A 486 10.19 17.16 -1.91
N ALA A 487 9.28 16.26 -2.27
CA ALA A 487 9.31 14.87 -1.83
C ALA A 487 10.23 14.00 -2.72
N ARG A 488 11.01 14.61 -3.62
CA ARG A 488 12.04 13.98 -4.44
C ARG A 488 11.48 13.05 -5.50
N ASN A 489 10.44 13.51 -6.20
CA ASN A 489 9.89 12.79 -7.35
C ASN A 489 10.83 12.86 -8.57
N PHE A 490 10.40 12.29 -9.70
CA PHE A 490 11.22 12.21 -10.91
C PHE A 490 10.71 13.19 -11.97
N GLN A 491 11.44 14.28 -12.20
CA GLN A 491 11.08 15.30 -13.18
C GLN A 491 12.31 15.90 -13.88
N GLN A 492 12.18 16.18 -15.18
CA GLN A 492 13.20 16.89 -15.94
C GLN A 492 13.30 18.34 -15.47
N SER A 493 12.17 18.99 -15.25
CA SER A 493 12.06 20.31 -14.65
C SER A 493 11.08 20.29 -13.48
N ASN A 494 11.49 20.94 -12.40
CA ASN A 494 10.68 21.11 -11.19
C ASN A 494 9.87 22.41 -11.21
N PHE A 495 9.96 23.19 -12.30
CA PHE A 495 9.29 24.48 -12.44
C PHE A 495 9.56 25.45 -11.28
N GLY A 496 10.71 25.32 -10.62
CA GLY A 496 11.09 26.13 -9.44
C GLY A 496 10.41 25.75 -8.12
N ARG A 497 9.75 24.59 -8.01
CA ARG A 497 8.98 24.18 -6.81
C ARG A 497 9.80 23.53 -5.70
N GLY A 498 11.11 23.37 -5.89
CA GLY A 498 12.02 22.69 -4.95
C GLY A 498 12.46 21.32 -5.47
N GLY A 499 13.16 20.54 -4.64
CA GLY A 499 13.80 19.29 -5.08
C GLY A 499 15.00 19.52 -6.01
N ALA A 500 15.66 18.43 -6.41
CA ALA A 500 16.67 18.43 -7.46
C ALA A 500 16.06 17.92 -8.78
N GLU A 501 16.09 18.76 -9.83
CA GLU A 501 15.56 18.43 -11.16
C GLU A 501 16.56 17.64 -12.02
N LEU A 502 16.27 17.48 -13.32
CA LEU A 502 17.03 16.68 -14.30
C LEU A 502 17.04 15.18 -14.00
N ASP A 503 16.01 14.68 -13.34
CA ASP A 503 15.98 13.32 -12.80
C ASP A 503 14.79 12.48 -13.25
N ARG A 504 14.12 12.89 -14.34
CA ARG A 504 13.07 12.09 -15.01
C ARG A 504 13.51 10.64 -15.21
N VAL A 505 12.54 9.72 -15.12
CA VAL A 505 12.81 8.29 -15.27
C VAL A 505 13.29 7.98 -16.69
N ARG A 506 14.34 7.17 -16.80
CA ARG A 506 14.82 6.53 -18.02
C ARG A 506 14.13 5.15 -18.11
N SER A 507 13.16 5.00 -19.03
CA SER A 507 12.32 3.79 -19.15
C SER A 507 12.73 2.98 -20.38
N GLU A 508 13.32 1.82 -20.16
CA GLU A 508 13.94 0.96 -21.18
C GLU A 508 13.07 -0.27 -21.43
N GLY A 509 12.43 -0.30 -22.59
CA GLY A 509 11.68 -1.45 -23.07
C GLY A 509 12.57 -2.46 -23.78
N GLN A 510 12.26 -3.75 -23.63
CA GLN A 510 13.03 -4.84 -24.27
C GLN A 510 14.54 -4.73 -24.06
N ASP A 511 14.96 -4.33 -22.86
CA ASP A 511 16.36 -4.16 -22.53
C ASP A 511 17.12 -5.47 -22.73
N SER A 512 18.23 -5.40 -23.48
CA SER A 512 18.98 -6.57 -23.94
C SER A 512 19.88 -7.22 -22.88
N SER A 513 19.98 -6.64 -21.69
CA SER A 513 20.81 -7.15 -20.58
C SER A 513 20.18 -8.33 -19.83
N GLY A 514 18.89 -8.62 -20.04
CA GLY A 514 18.18 -9.70 -19.35
C GLY A 514 16.92 -10.21 -20.04
N THR A 515 16.36 -11.28 -19.48
CA THR A 515 15.03 -11.84 -19.82
C THR A 515 14.31 -12.27 -18.53
N ASP A 516 13.01 -12.50 -18.62
CA ASP A 516 12.19 -13.13 -17.55
C ASP A 516 12.23 -12.38 -16.22
N ASN A 517 12.39 -11.06 -16.30
CA ASN A 517 12.51 -10.17 -15.14
C ASN A 517 12.20 -8.72 -15.54
N ALA A 518 12.26 -7.82 -14.57
CA ALA A 518 12.42 -6.39 -14.75
C ALA A 518 13.19 -5.83 -13.55
N ASN A 519 13.61 -4.57 -13.60
CA ASN A 519 14.22 -3.92 -12.44
C ASN A 519 14.11 -2.40 -12.49
N PHE A 520 14.29 -1.77 -11.33
CA PHE A 520 14.44 -0.32 -11.20
C PHE A 520 15.64 0.07 -10.34
N SER A 521 16.52 0.91 -10.87
CA SER A 521 17.62 1.53 -10.12
C SER A 521 17.25 2.94 -9.68
N THR A 522 17.30 3.18 -8.36
CA THR A 522 16.91 4.47 -7.76
C THR A 522 18.11 5.20 -7.15
N PRO A 523 18.80 6.07 -7.91
CA PRO A 523 19.73 7.01 -7.31
C PRO A 523 18.98 8.07 -6.47
N ALA A 524 19.72 8.80 -5.65
CA ALA A 524 19.20 9.94 -4.90
C ALA A 524 18.62 11.03 -5.82
N ASP A 525 17.79 11.91 -5.24
CA ASP A 525 17.23 13.10 -5.87
C ASP A 525 18.23 13.84 -6.78
N GLY A 526 17.81 14.22 -7.99
CA GLY A 526 18.68 14.78 -9.04
C GLY A 526 19.41 13.73 -9.89
N GLY A 527 19.38 12.45 -9.51
CA GLY A 527 19.83 11.34 -10.34
C GLY A 527 18.65 10.65 -11.03
N ARG A 528 18.77 10.39 -12.34
CA ARG A 528 17.70 9.74 -13.11
C ARG A 528 17.45 8.30 -12.63
N GLY A 529 16.21 7.99 -12.26
CA GLY A 529 15.77 6.61 -12.07
C GLY A 529 15.89 5.82 -13.38
N ARG A 530 16.28 4.54 -13.30
CA ARG A 530 16.44 3.66 -14.47
C ARG A 530 15.50 2.48 -14.33
N MET A 531 14.53 2.34 -15.23
CA MET A 531 13.63 1.19 -15.29
C MET A 531 13.99 0.33 -16.49
N GLN A 532 14.28 -0.95 -16.27
CA GLN A 532 14.64 -1.90 -17.30
C GLN A 532 13.58 -2.99 -17.38
N MET A 533 12.84 -3.01 -18.50
CA MET A 533 11.80 -4.00 -18.79
C MET A 533 12.34 -5.02 -19.78
N PHE A 534 12.15 -6.32 -19.50
CA PHE A 534 12.66 -7.38 -20.35
C PHE A 534 11.59 -8.15 -21.12
N VAL A 535 12.07 -8.90 -22.11
CA VAL A 535 11.31 -9.95 -22.80
C VAL A 535 11.20 -11.19 -21.90
N TRP A 536 10.06 -11.86 -21.94
CA TRP A 536 9.76 -13.08 -21.19
C TRP A 536 9.71 -14.27 -22.14
N THR A 537 10.53 -15.27 -21.88
CA THR A 537 10.74 -16.44 -22.72
C THR A 537 9.60 -17.44 -22.57
N GLY A 538 8.95 -17.77 -23.67
CA GLY A 538 7.76 -18.62 -23.67
C GLY A 538 6.44 -17.84 -23.48
N PRO A 539 5.36 -18.20 -24.20
CA PRO A 539 5.29 -19.15 -25.33
C PRO A 539 6.12 -18.69 -26.54
N THR A 540 6.07 -19.41 -27.67
CA THR A 540 6.67 -18.94 -28.94
C THR A 540 5.58 -18.32 -29.83
N PRO A 541 5.71 -17.03 -30.24
CA PRO A 541 6.78 -16.10 -29.87
C PRO A 541 6.69 -15.61 -28.42
N ASP A 542 7.84 -15.18 -27.89
CA ASP A 542 8.03 -14.66 -26.53
C ASP A 542 7.11 -13.47 -26.21
N TYR A 543 6.87 -13.19 -24.93
CA TYR A 543 6.07 -12.07 -24.48
C TYR A 543 6.92 -10.85 -24.10
N ASP A 544 6.35 -9.66 -24.23
CA ASP A 544 7.01 -8.41 -23.88
C ASP A 544 6.47 -7.86 -22.56
N GLY A 545 7.30 -7.89 -21.51
CA GLY A 545 6.92 -7.40 -20.18
C GLY A 545 6.70 -5.89 -20.14
N THR A 546 7.23 -5.15 -21.12
CA THR A 546 7.03 -3.69 -21.27
C THR A 546 5.56 -3.32 -21.48
N ALA A 547 4.72 -4.26 -21.92
CA ALA A 547 3.28 -4.07 -22.10
C ALA A 547 2.43 -4.57 -20.91
N ASP A 548 3.05 -5.17 -19.90
CA ASP A 548 2.38 -5.65 -18.69
C ASP A 548 2.41 -4.53 -17.64
N ALA A 549 1.26 -3.87 -17.45
CA ALA A 549 1.18 -2.66 -16.63
C ALA A 549 1.44 -2.94 -15.16
N ASP A 550 1.14 -4.16 -14.71
CA ASP A 550 1.38 -4.59 -13.35
C ASP A 550 2.89 -4.67 -13.05
N ILE A 551 3.69 -5.17 -13.99
CA ILE A 551 5.17 -5.18 -13.88
C ILE A 551 5.71 -3.75 -13.94
N VAL A 552 5.25 -2.92 -14.89
CA VAL A 552 5.70 -1.52 -15.02
C VAL A 552 5.45 -0.73 -13.72
N ILE A 553 4.25 -0.87 -13.13
CA ILE A 553 3.89 -0.19 -11.88
C ILE A 553 4.71 -0.74 -10.70
N HIS A 554 4.94 -2.05 -10.63
CA HIS A 554 5.82 -2.65 -9.63
C HIS A 554 7.21 -2.01 -9.66
N GLU A 555 7.83 -1.92 -10.84
CA GLU A 555 9.18 -1.38 -10.98
C GLU A 555 9.28 0.10 -10.61
N VAL A 556 8.39 0.96 -11.12
CA VAL A 556 8.44 2.39 -10.78
C VAL A 556 8.11 2.66 -9.29
N THR A 557 7.41 1.74 -8.64
CA THR A 557 7.15 1.81 -7.19
C THR A 557 8.44 1.60 -6.39
N HIS A 558 9.42 0.81 -6.86
CA HIS A 558 10.75 0.80 -6.26
C HIS A 558 11.42 2.18 -6.33
N GLY A 559 11.21 2.94 -7.42
CA GLY A 559 11.60 4.34 -7.52
C GLY A 559 11.01 5.20 -6.41
N THR A 560 9.69 5.10 -6.23
CA THR A 560 8.94 5.86 -5.23
C THR A 560 9.36 5.49 -3.81
N SER A 561 9.36 4.20 -3.46
CA SER A 561 9.68 3.73 -2.11
C SER A 561 11.11 4.08 -1.71
N ASN A 562 12.08 3.95 -2.63
CA ASN A 562 13.47 4.30 -2.34
C ASN A 562 13.66 5.82 -2.23
N ARG A 563 13.01 6.66 -3.04
CA ARG A 563 13.12 8.13 -2.91
C ARG A 563 12.53 8.62 -1.57
N LEU A 564 11.36 8.09 -1.20
CA LEU A 564 10.68 8.44 0.04
C LEU A 564 11.40 7.90 1.29
N VAL A 565 12.02 6.71 1.21
CA VAL A 565 12.76 6.11 2.32
C VAL A 565 14.26 6.28 2.12
N GLY A 566 14.85 7.27 2.79
CA GLY A 566 16.30 7.44 2.81
C GLY A 566 16.91 7.95 1.50
N ASN A 567 16.12 8.49 0.57
CA ASN A 567 16.57 9.09 -0.70
C ASN A 567 17.48 8.16 -1.53
N GLY A 568 17.07 6.90 -1.70
CA GLY A 568 17.84 5.89 -2.43
C GLY A 568 18.86 5.12 -1.58
N SER A 569 19.11 5.52 -0.33
CA SER A 569 20.01 4.82 0.60
C SER A 569 19.30 3.95 1.64
N GLY A 570 17.96 3.96 1.64
CA GLY A 570 17.12 3.15 2.51
C GLY A 570 16.95 1.70 2.04
N LEU A 571 16.06 0.96 2.71
CA LEU A 571 15.62 -0.40 2.34
C LEU A 571 16.74 -1.47 2.21
N VAL A 572 17.77 -1.39 3.06
CA VAL A 572 19.00 -2.20 2.94
C VAL A 572 18.92 -3.65 3.45
N SER A 573 17.98 -3.96 4.35
CA SER A 573 17.83 -5.30 4.94
C SER A 573 16.85 -6.14 4.13
N ASN A 574 16.91 -7.46 4.21
CA ASN A 574 15.93 -8.34 3.56
C ASN A 574 14.48 -8.01 3.94
N MET A 575 14.24 -7.63 5.21
CA MET A 575 12.92 -7.20 5.66
C MET A 575 12.50 -5.87 5.01
N SER A 576 13.39 -4.88 4.97
CA SER A 576 13.07 -3.57 4.41
C SER A 576 12.99 -3.58 2.89
N GLY A 577 13.92 -4.25 2.20
CA GLY A 577 13.83 -4.54 0.77
C GLY A 577 12.58 -5.35 0.42
N GLY A 578 12.17 -6.27 1.29
CA GLY A 578 10.90 -6.98 1.14
C GLY A 578 9.68 -6.08 1.20
N MET A 579 9.68 -5.02 2.02
CA MET A 579 8.61 -4.01 1.93
C MET A 579 8.63 -3.29 0.57
N GLY A 580 9.82 -3.01 0.03
CA GLY A 580 10.03 -2.53 -1.35
C GLY A 580 9.26 -3.37 -2.38
N GLU A 581 9.53 -4.68 -2.39
CA GLU A 581 8.83 -5.64 -3.26
C GLU A 581 7.31 -5.65 -3.00
N GLY A 582 6.92 -5.60 -1.73
CA GLY A 582 5.51 -5.66 -1.36
C GLY A 582 4.71 -4.41 -1.74
N TRP A 583 5.34 -3.23 -1.70
CA TRP A 583 4.72 -2.00 -2.19
C TRP A 583 4.53 -2.02 -3.70
N GLY A 584 5.50 -2.54 -4.46
CA GLY A 584 5.37 -2.72 -5.92
C GLY A 584 4.13 -3.54 -6.29
N ASP A 585 4.01 -4.75 -5.73
CA ASP A 585 2.82 -5.59 -5.90
C ASP A 585 1.53 -4.86 -5.47
N PHE A 586 1.57 -4.17 -4.33
CA PHE A 586 0.39 -3.50 -3.77
C PHE A 586 -0.11 -2.35 -4.66
N TYR A 587 0.79 -1.51 -5.18
CA TYR A 587 0.43 -0.40 -6.06
C TYR A 587 -0.07 -0.91 -7.41
N GLY A 588 0.58 -1.93 -7.99
CA GLY A 588 0.13 -2.58 -9.23
C GLY A 588 -1.32 -3.07 -9.12
N HIS A 589 -1.60 -3.93 -8.14
CA HIS A 589 -2.94 -4.48 -7.94
C HIS A 589 -3.98 -3.40 -7.57
N THR A 590 -3.61 -2.41 -6.76
CA THR A 590 -4.55 -1.39 -6.29
C THR A 590 -4.93 -0.39 -7.39
N MET A 591 -3.98 -0.01 -8.25
CA MET A 591 -4.20 0.96 -9.34
C MET A 591 -4.87 0.36 -10.57
N LEU A 592 -4.71 -0.95 -10.78
CA LEU A 592 -5.29 -1.66 -11.93
C LEU A 592 -6.66 -2.28 -11.64
N ALA A 593 -7.04 -2.40 -10.36
CA ALA A 593 -8.37 -2.87 -9.97
C ALA A 593 -9.49 -1.93 -10.45
N GLU A 594 -10.70 -2.48 -10.57
CA GLU A 594 -11.92 -1.76 -10.97
C GLU A 594 -13.05 -1.86 -9.91
N PRO A 595 -14.07 -0.97 -9.95
CA PRO A 595 -15.14 -0.94 -8.96
C PRO A 595 -15.95 -2.24 -8.83
N THR A 596 -16.05 -3.02 -9.90
CA THR A 596 -16.79 -4.27 -9.97
C THR A 596 -16.00 -5.48 -9.48
N ASP A 597 -14.70 -5.32 -9.24
CA ASP A 597 -13.88 -6.42 -8.77
C ASP A 597 -14.31 -6.87 -7.37
N PRO A 598 -14.44 -8.19 -7.13
CA PRO A 598 -14.64 -8.71 -5.80
C PRO A 598 -13.50 -8.26 -4.88
N ILE A 599 -13.87 -7.57 -3.80
CA ILE A 599 -12.95 -7.18 -2.71
C ILE A 599 -12.19 -8.42 -2.20
N ASN A 600 -12.88 -9.56 -2.13
CA ASN A 600 -12.34 -10.88 -1.85
C ASN A 600 -12.18 -11.70 -3.15
N GLY A 601 -11.13 -11.40 -3.91
CA GLY A 601 -10.78 -12.11 -5.14
C GLY A 601 -9.35 -12.64 -5.12
N VAL A 602 -8.98 -13.30 -6.22
CA VAL A 602 -7.59 -13.67 -6.53
C VAL A 602 -7.01 -12.60 -7.45
N TYR A 603 -5.92 -11.98 -7.01
CA TYR A 603 -5.14 -11.03 -7.79
C TYR A 603 -3.71 -11.56 -7.92
N THR A 604 -3.02 -11.24 -8.99
CA THR A 604 -1.72 -11.85 -9.26
C THR A 604 -0.75 -10.86 -9.88
N THR A 605 0.55 -11.09 -9.66
CA THR A 605 1.59 -10.26 -10.26
C THR A 605 2.13 -10.88 -11.55
N GLY A 606 2.11 -10.14 -12.66
CA GLY A 606 2.66 -10.55 -13.96
C GLY A 606 1.89 -11.71 -14.60
N GLY A 607 0.56 -11.72 -14.47
CA GLY A 607 -0.30 -12.80 -14.96
C GLY A 607 -0.13 -13.05 -16.46
N TYR A 608 0.04 -12.01 -17.29
CA TYR A 608 0.25 -12.17 -18.72
C TYR A 608 1.66 -12.66 -19.03
N ALA A 609 2.69 -11.95 -18.56
CA ALA A 609 4.09 -12.20 -18.88
C ALA A 609 4.60 -13.59 -18.43
N THR A 610 4.00 -14.17 -17.38
CA THR A 610 4.46 -15.44 -16.81
C THR A 610 3.86 -16.68 -17.46
N PHE A 611 2.97 -16.56 -18.45
CA PHE A 611 2.38 -17.71 -19.12
C PHE A 611 3.46 -18.56 -19.83
N LEU A 612 3.56 -19.84 -19.46
CA LEU A 612 4.58 -20.76 -19.99
C LEU A 612 6.04 -20.33 -19.78
N ILE A 613 6.31 -19.44 -18.81
CA ILE A 613 7.67 -19.07 -18.36
C ILE A 613 8.52 -20.29 -17.97
N THR A 614 7.86 -21.35 -17.52
CA THR A 614 8.44 -22.70 -17.44
C THR A 614 7.51 -23.67 -18.14
N ALA A 615 8.09 -24.75 -18.70
CA ALA A 615 7.34 -25.72 -19.48
C ALA A 615 6.14 -26.28 -18.68
N GLY A 616 4.94 -26.06 -19.20
CA GLY A 616 3.68 -26.54 -18.59
C GLY A 616 3.07 -25.61 -17.55
N PHE A 617 3.66 -24.44 -17.27
CA PHE A 617 3.09 -23.46 -16.34
C PHE A 617 1.96 -22.66 -17.00
N ASN A 618 0.71 -23.04 -16.72
CA ASN A 618 -0.51 -22.40 -17.23
C ASN A 618 -1.40 -21.80 -16.11
N ALA A 619 -0.92 -21.83 -14.86
CA ALA A 619 -1.61 -21.26 -13.69
C ALA A 619 -1.22 -19.79 -13.44
N ASN A 620 -0.83 -19.08 -14.49
CA ASN A 620 -0.28 -17.73 -14.47
C ASN A 620 -1.26 -16.68 -13.90
N TYR A 621 -2.57 -16.77 -14.13
CA TYR A 621 -3.53 -15.85 -13.48
C TYR A 621 -3.90 -16.24 -12.04
N TYR A 622 -3.46 -17.39 -11.55
CA TYR A 622 -3.60 -17.76 -10.15
C TYR A 622 -2.33 -17.39 -9.37
N TYR A 623 -1.17 -17.88 -9.79
CA TYR A 623 0.09 -17.64 -9.06
C TYR A 623 0.86 -16.42 -9.57
N GLY A 624 0.83 -16.17 -10.88
CA GLY A 624 1.72 -15.22 -11.53
C GLY A 624 3.16 -15.60 -11.22
N ILE A 625 3.95 -14.61 -10.79
CA ILE A 625 5.35 -14.81 -10.38
C ILE A 625 5.54 -15.08 -8.88
N ARG A 626 4.46 -15.02 -8.08
CA ARG A 626 4.52 -15.14 -6.61
C ARG A 626 4.18 -16.56 -6.14
N ARG A 627 4.48 -16.90 -4.88
CA ARG A 627 4.21 -18.23 -4.31
C ARG A 627 2.72 -18.43 -4.02
N PHE A 628 2.00 -17.36 -3.72
CA PHE A 628 0.55 -17.40 -3.56
C PHE A 628 -0.12 -16.21 -4.28
N PRO A 629 -1.37 -16.36 -4.76
CA PRO A 629 -2.15 -15.22 -5.21
C PRO A 629 -2.24 -14.16 -4.12
N LYS A 630 -2.46 -12.91 -4.51
CA LYS A 630 -2.97 -11.91 -3.57
C LYS A 630 -4.45 -12.16 -3.32
N ALA A 631 -4.80 -12.42 -2.06
CA ALA A 631 -6.17 -12.64 -1.61
C ALA A 631 -6.26 -12.33 -0.12
N VAL A 632 -7.41 -11.84 0.36
CA VAL A 632 -7.66 -11.69 1.80
C VAL A 632 -7.67 -13.04 2.51
N ILE A 633 -7.23 -13.11 3.78
CA ILE A 633 -7.03 -14.36 4.50
C ILE A 633 -8.35 -15.12 4.74
N ALA A 634 -9.47 -14.38 4.76
CA ALA A 634 -10.81 -14.95 4.87
C ALA A 634 -11.31 -15.63 3.58
N PHE A 635 -10.63 -15.41 2.44
CA PHE A 635 -11.01 -16.02 1.16
C PHE A 635 -10.38 -17.42 1.06
N THR A 636 -11.23 -18.44 1.16
CA THR A 636 -10.82 -19.84 1.30
C THR A 636 -11.20 -20.70 0.10
N GLY A 637 -10.38 -21.71 -0.16
CA GLY A 637 -10.61 -22.69 -1.22
C GLY A 637 -11.50 -23.86 -0.76
N PRO A 638 -11.65 -24.89 -1.61
CA PRO A 638 -12.55 -26.03 -1.37
C PRO A 638 -12.28 -26.83 -0.08
N ASN A 639 -11.07 -26.74 0.47
CA ASN A 639 -10.66 -27.40 1.72
C ASN A 639 -10.84 -26.50 2.96
N GLY A 640 -11.50 -25.35 2.84
CA GLY A 640 -11.73 -24.40 3.92
C GLY A 640 -10.48 -23.63 4.37
N ARG A 641 -9.36 -23.74 3.66
CA ARG A 641 -8.10 -23.03 3.96
C ARG A 641 -7.90 -21.81 3.03
N PRO A 642 -7.16 -20.78 3.45
CA PRO A 642 -6.94 -19.57 2.65
C PRO A 642 -6.25 -19.85 1.30
N HIS A 643 -6.65 -19.10 0.27
CA HIS A 643 -5.89 -19.05 -1.00
C HIS A 643 -4.49 -18.46 -0.82
N ASN A 644 -4.35 -17.50 0.10
CA ASN A 644 -3.09 -16.93 0.54
C ASN A 644 -2.98 -17.04 2.08
N PRO A 645 -2.21 -18.00 2.59
CA PRO A 645 -2.09 -18.24 4.03
C PRO A 645 -1.01 -17.41 4.72
N LEU A 646 -0.31 -16.55 3.98
CA LEU A 646 0.88 -15.87 4.50
C LEU A 646 0.53 -14.91 5.64
N SER A 647 1.37 -14.94 6.67
CA SER A 647 1.34 -14.12 7.89
C SER A 647 2.76 -13.73 8.29
N PHE A 648 2.90 -12.82 9.25
CA PHE A 648 4.18 -12.32 9.74
C PHE A 648 5.18 -13.42 10.12
N ARG A 649 4.70 -14.49 10.76
CA ARG A 649 5.52 -15.64 11.17
C ARG A 649 6.24 -16.32 10.00
N HIS A 650 5.74 -16.19 8.77
CA HIS A 650 6.32 -16.82 7.59
C HIS A 650 7.62 -16.16 7.09
N LEU A 651 8.09 -15.11 7.77
CA LEU A 651 9.47 -14.64 7.65
C LEU A 651 10.48 -15.60 8.29
N ASN A 652 10.06 -16.41 9.27
CA ASN A 652 10.93 -17.35 9.98
C ASN A 652 11.40 -18.47 9.05
N SER A 653 12.62 -18.98 9.30
CA SER A 653 13.31 -19.96 8.46
C SER A 653 12.55 -21.27 8.20
N ASN A 654 11.57 -21.61 9.03
CA ASN A 654 10.77 -22.83 8.93
C ASN A 654 9.45 -22.65 8.15
N CYS A 655 9.23 -21.52 7.48
CA CYS A 655 7.95 -21.21 6.80
C CYS A 655 7.43 -22.34 5.88
N ASN A 656 8.32 -23.00 5.13
CA ASN A 656 7.99 -24.07 4.19
C ASN A 656 7.31 -25.30 4.83
N THR A 657 7.47 -25.49 6.15
CA THR A 657 6.83 -26.60 6.87
C THR A 657 5.31 -26.45 6.95
N GLU A 658 4.81 -25.21 6.99
CA GLU A 658 3.38 -24.92 7.08
C GLU A 658 2.77 -24.59 5.70
N ILE A 659 3.47 -23.80 4.89
CA ILE A 659 2.96 -23.36 3.56
C ILE A 659 3.13 -24.42 2.45
N GLY A 660 3.94 -25.46 2.68
CA GLY A 660 4.16 -26.54 1.73
C GLY A 660 5.18 -26.22 0.63
N THR A 661 5.10 -27.00 -0.45
CA THR A 661 6.02 -26.95 -1.61
C THR A 661 5.23 -26.85 -2.92
N PRO A 662 5.88 -26.66 -4.08
CA PRO A 662 5.17 -26.65 -5.36
C PRO A 662 4.41 -27.93 -5.69
N THR A 663 4.80 -29.06 -5.11
CA THR A 663 4.20 -30.37 -5.37
C THR A 663 3.41 -30.93 -4.20
N ALA A 664 3.48 -30.30 -3.01
CA ALA A 664 2.78 -30.75 -1.82
C ALA A 664 2.04 -29.60 -1.15
N ILE A 665 0.74 -29.80 -0.91
CA ILE A 665 -0.11 -28.83 -0.23
C ILE A 665 0.38 -28.57 1.20
N GLY A 666 0.39 -27.32 1.62
CA GLY A 666 0.70 -26.94 2.99
C GLY A 666 -0.42 -27.32 3.98
N THR A 667 -0.09 -27.35 5.27
CA THR A 667 -1.06 -27.59 6.35
C THR A 667 -2.04 -26.44 6.52
N ILE A 668 -1.72 -25.26 5.98
CA ILE A 668 -2.52 -24.04 6.10
C ILE A 668 -2.99 -23.44 4.77
N SER A 669 -2.66 -24.04 3.61
CA SER A 669 -3.00 -23.48 2.29
C SER A 669 -4.14 -24.22 1.58
N ALA A 670 -4.88 -23.50 0.73
CA ALA A 670 -5.91 -24.07 -0.15
C ALA A 670 -5.33 -24.99 -1.24
N PHE A 671 -4.16 -24.63 -1.76
CA PHE A 671 -3.46 -25.30 -2.85
C PHE A 671 -1.95 -25.36 -2.54
N PRO A 672 -1.17 -26.21 -3.24
CA PRO A 672 0.29 -26.10 -3.24
C PRO A 672 0.74 -24.67 -3.57
N ARG A 673 1.90 -24.25 -3.07
CA ARG A 673 2.43 -22.93 -3.45
C ARG A 673 2.91 -22.93 -4.91
N GLY A 674 2.99 -21.76 -5.53
CA GLY A 674 3.50 -21.59 -6.88
C GLY A 674 4.94 -22.13 -7.05
N PRO A 675 5.30 -22.58 -8.25
CA PRO A 675 6.63 -23.14 -8.54
C PRO A 675 7.72 -22.07 -8.66
N ILE A 676 7.34 -20.80 -8.82
CA ILE A 676 8.26 -19.67 -8.99
C ILE A 676 8.62 -19.08 -7.61
N GLY A 677 9.87 -18.64 -7.47
CA GLY A 677 10.44 -18.11 -6.23
C GLY A 677 11.52 -19.00 -5.61
N VAL A 678 12.03 -18.61 -4.45
CA VAL A 678 13.12 -19.32 -3.76
C VAL A 678 12.65 -19.94 -2.43
N SER A 679 13.41 -20.90 -1.89
CA SER A 679 13.08 -21.58 -0.62
C SER A 679 13.33 -20.73 0.62
N GLN A 680 14.20 -19.72 0.55
CA GLN A 680 14.54 -18.86 1.69
C GLN A 680 13.35 -17.98 2.08
N CYS A 681 12.85 -18.14 3.30
CA CYS A 681 11.60 -17.52 3.78
C CYS A 681 11.65 -15.99 3.83
N ASP A 682 12.77 -15.40 4.26
CA ASP A 682 12.95 -13.97 4.41
C ASP A 682 13.59 -13.29 3.19
N GLN A 683 13.73 -13.98 2.05
CA GLN A 683 14.19 -13.34 0.82
C GLN A 683 13.21 -12.23 0.41
N VAL A 684 13.71 -11.12 -0.15
CA VAL A 684 12.91 -9.89 -0.35
C VAL A 684 11.58 -10.10 -1.08
N HIS A 685 11.51 -10.91 -2.15
CA HIS A 685 10.24 -11.18 -2.84
C HIS A 685 9.29 -11.99 -1.96
N ASN A 686 9.83 -13.01 -1.28
CA ASN A 686 9.07 -13.85 -0.36
C ASN A 686 8.53 -13.06 0.85
N ALA A 687 9.30 -12.11 1.37
CA ALA A 687 8.89 -11.19 2.42
C ALA A 687 7.86 -10.17 1.89
N GLY A 688 8.05 -9.68 0.66
CA GLY A 688 7.13 -8.73 0.01
C GLY A 688 5.73 -9.28 -0.19
N GLU A 689 5.58 -10.58 -0.45
CA GLU A 689 4.27 -11.23 -0.48
C GLU A 689 3.51 -11.04 0.84
N ILE A 690 4.20 -11.13 1.99
CA ILE A 690 3.59 -10.95 3.32
C ILE A 690 3.18 -9.50 3.52
N TRP A 691 4.09 -8.56 3.23
CA TRP A 691 3.84 -7.12 3.36
C TRP A 691 2.66 -6.66 2.50
N SER A 692 2.72 -6.99 1.21
CA SER A 692 1.67 -6.68 0.25
C SER A 692 0.33 -7.33 0.62
N SER A 693 0.34 -8.52 1.21
CA SER A 693 -0.90 -9.18 1.69
C SER A 693 -1.52 -8.46 2.89
N ALA A 694 -0.73 -7.85 3.77
CA ALA A 694 -1.25 -7.02 4.86
C ALA A 694 -1.86 -5.71 4.34
N LEU A 695 -1.19 -5.02 3.42
CA LEU A 695 -1.75 -3.84 2.78
C LEU A 695 -3.03 -4.14 2.00
N TRP A 696 -3.13 -5.34 1.42
CA TRP A 696 -4.35 -5.78 0.74
C TRP A 696 -5.54 -6.00 1.68
N GLU A 697 -5.31 -6.46 2.92
CA GLU A 697 -6.35 -6.48 3.95
C GLU A 697 -6.82 -5.05 4.27
N VAL A 698 -5.88 -4.11 4.45
CA VAL A 698 -6.20 -2.70 4.72
C VAL A 698 -7.02 -2.09 3.59
N ARG A 699 -6.60 -2.28 2.34
CA ARG A 699 -7.32 -1.83 1.14
C ARG A 699 -8.72 -2.42 1.09
N SER A 700 -8.86 -3.71 1.36
CA SER A 700 -10.16 -4.40 1.35
C SER A 700 -11.14 -3.82 2.37
N LEU A 701 -10.66 -3.48 3.57
CA LEU A 701 -11.46 -2.86 4.62
C LEU A 701 -11.88 -1.42 4.26
N MET A 702 -10.93 -0.62 3.78
CA MET A 702 -11.22 0.77 3.39
C MET A 702 -12.18 0.86 2.20
N VAL A 703 -12.02 -0.02 1.20
CA VAL A 703 -12.93 -0.11 0.05
C VAL A 703 -14.31 -0.60 0.47
N ALA A 704 -14.39 -1.62 1.34
CA ALA A 704 -15.67 -2.09 1.85
C ALA A 704 -16.42 -1.00 2.64
N ARG A 705 -15.70 -0.16 3.37
CA ARG A 705 -16.28 0.92 4.19
C ARG A 705 -16.67 2.14 3.36
N SER A 706 -15.79 2.61 2.49
CA SER A 706 -15.91 3.93 1.83
C SER A 706 -16.29 3.85 0.35
N GLY A 707 -16.46 2.64 -0.19
CA GLY A 707 -16.60 2.40 -1.63
C GLY A 707 -15.25 2.42 -2.36
N PHE A 708 -15.25 1.92 -3.60
CA PHE A 708 -14.03 1.71 -4.39
C PHE A 708 -13.19 2.98 -4.54
N THR A 709 -13.74 4.06 -5.12
CA THR A 709 -12.95 5.27 -5.42
C THR A 709 -12.35 5.91 -4.17
N ALA A 710 -13.17 6.21 -3.16
CA ALA A 710 -12.71 6.87 -1.95
C ALA A 710 -11.81 5.95 -1.09
N GLY A 711 -12.13 4.66 -1.02
CA GLY A 711 -11.32 3.66 -0.29
C GLY A 711 -9.96 3.45 -0.94
N THR A 712 -9.91 3.31 -2.26
CA THR A 712 -8.66 3.17 -3.04
C THR A 712 -7.78 4.41 -2.92
N GLN A 713 -8.33 5.60 -3.10
CA GLN A 713 -7.56 6.84 -2.90
C GLN A 713 -7.02 6.95 -1.48
N ARG A 714 -7.85 6.62 -0.47
CA ARG A 714 -7.46 6.72 0.95
C ARG A 714 -6.35 5.74 1.31
N VAL A 715 -6.44 4.48 0.87
CA VAL A 715 -5.40 3.49 1.19
C VAL A 715 -4.08 3.83 0.50
N LEU A 716 -4.11 4.29 -0.75
CA LEU A 716 -2.91 4.75 -1.45
C LEU A 716 -2.28 5.92 -0.67
N GLN A 717 -3.08 6.93 -0.27
CA GLN A 717 -2.61 8.09 0.50
C GLN A 717 -1.90 7.69 1.80
N VAL A 718 -2.54 6.89 2.66
CA VAL A 718 -1.95 6.54 3.98
C VAL A 718 -0.70 5.66 3.83
N VAL A 719 -0.63 4.84 2.77
CA VAL A 719 0.56 4.02 2.50
C VAL A 719 1.70 4.90 1.98
N THR A 720 1.44 5.84 1.05
CA THR A 720 2.47 6.78 0.57
C THR A 720 2.99 7.67 1.71
N ASP A 721 2.11 8.17 2.57
CA ASP A 721 2.46 9.00 3.72
C ASP A 721 3.23 8.18 4.78
N GLY A 722 2.85 6.91 4.98
CA GLY A 722 3.57 5.97 5.86
C GLY A 722 5.06 5.87 5.51
N MET A 723 5.39 5.70 4.22
CA MET A 723 6.78 5.64 3.74
C MET A 723 7.59 6.89 4.12
N ARG A 724 6.95 8.07 4.14
CA ARG A 724 7.60 9.34 4.53
C ARG A 724 7.82 9.45 6.04
N LEU A 725 6.92 8.85 6.83
CA LEU A 725 6.96 8.88 8.29
C LEU A 725 7.83 7.76 8.89
N GLY A 726 8.09 6.70 8.13
CA GLY A 726 8.87 5.54 8.55
C GLY A 726 10.36 5.86 8.80
N PRO A 727 11.08 4.99 9.56
CA PRO A 727 12.52 5.10 9.72
C PRO A 727 13.28 5.14 8.38
N GLN A 728 14.13 6.15 8.21
CA GLN A 728 14.75 6.46 6.92
C GLN A 728 15.97 5.59 6.55
N ALA A 729 16.58 4.90 7.52
CA ALA A 729 17.78 4.09 7.28
C ALA A 729 17.45 2.65 6.86
N SER A 730 16.56 1.98 7.60
CA SER A 730 16.07 0.62 7.27
C SER A 730 14.85 0.31 8.14
N PRO A 731 13.63 0.59 7.66
CA PRO A 731 12.42 0.33 8.44
C PRO A 731 12.17 -1.18 8.58
N THR A 732 11.62 -1.60 9.72
CA THR A 732 11.09 -2.96 9.90
C THR A 732 9.61 -3.00 9.56
N PHE A 733 9.04 -4.20 9.35
CA PHE A 733 7.59 -4.36 9.13
C PHE A 733 6.76 -3.69 10.24
N LEU A 734 7.14 -3.85 11.51
CA LEU A 734 6.38 -3.28 12.63
C LEU A 734 6.53 -1.77 12.74
N SER A 735 7.73 -1.23 12.51
CA SER A 735 7.93 0.23 12.52
C SER A 735 7.20 0.91 11.35
N GLU A 736 7.14 0.26 10.19
CA GLU A 736 6.43 0.79 9.02
C GLU A 736 4.91 0.64 9.15
N ARG A 737 4.43 -0.46 9.73
CA ARG A 737 3.03 -0.58 10.18
C ARG A 737 2.64 0.60 11.05
N ASP A 738 3.47 0.91 12.05
CA ASP A 738 3.20 2.01 12.98
C ASP A 738 3.22 3.37 12.27
N ALA A 739 4.09 3.56 11.27
CA ALA A 739 4.11 4.75 10.42
C ALA A 739 2.83 4.90 9.57
N ILE A 740 2.31 3.81 8.99
CA ILE A 740 1.04 3.82 8.24
C ILE A 740 -0.14 4.08 9.18
N ILE A 741 -0.13 3.54 10.41
CA ILE A 741 -1.13 3.88 11.44
C ILE A 741 -1.08 5.37 11.78
N ALA A 742 0.13 5.94 11.92
CA ALA A 742 0.31 7.36 12.17
C ALA A 742 -0.19 8.23 11.00
N ALA A 743 0.08 7.83 9.76
CA ALA A 743 -0.46 8.47 8.56
C ALA A 743 -2.00 8.43 8.53
N ALA A 744 -2.60 7.28 8.83
CA ALA A 744 -4.05 7.14 8.92
C ALA A 744 -4.67 8.00 10.03
N ALA A 745 -4.00 8.12 11.18
CA ALA A 745 -4.41 8.99 12.28
C ALA A 745 -4.33 10.48 11.90
N ALA A 746 -3.50 10.83 10.94
CA ALA A 746 -3.31 12.18 10.41
C ALA A 746 -4.20 12.47 9.18
N LEU A 747 -5.29 11.72 8.95
CA LEU A 747 -6.27 12.01 7.89
C LEU A 747 -7.32 13.06 8.30
N PRO A 748 -7.72 14.00 7.43
CA PRO A 748 -8.57 15.15 7.81
C PRO A 748 -9.99 14.73 8.15
N THR A 749 -10.41 13.62 7.58
CA THR A 749 -11.73 13.04 7.77
C THR A 749 -11.59 11.53 7.77
N GLY A 750 -12.36 10.86 8.63
CA GLY A 750 -12.34 9.40 8.74
C GLY A 750 -11.05 8.81 9.33
N ALA A 751 -10.25 9.60 10.07
CA ALA A 751 -9.02 9.11 10.71
C ALA A 751 -9.26 7.91 11.63
N ALA A 752 -10.30 7.96 12.48
CA ALA A 752 -10.62 6.86 13.39
C ALA A 752 -10.95 5.56 12.64
N ASP A 753 -11.75 5.65 11.57
CA ASP A 753 -12.09 4.52 10.70
C ASP A 753 -10.85 3.98 9.98
N ALA A 754 -10.02 4.87 9.44
CA ALA A 754 -8.80 4.48 8.74
C ALA A 754 -7.79 3.80 9.68
N VAL A 755 -7.59 4.32 10.89
CA VAL A 755 -6.76 3.69 11.93
C VAL A 755 -7.28 2.31 12.29
N ALA A 756 -8.60 2.17 12.43
CA ALA A 756 -9.22 0.87 12.69
C ALA A 756 -8.97 -0.11 11.55
N ASP A 757 -9.18 0.31 10.30
CA ASP A 757 -8.97 -0.53 9.11
C ASP A 757 -7.49 -0.92 8.93
N VAL A 758 -6.55 0.00 9.16
CA VAL A 758 -5.10 -0.29 9.13
C VAL A 758 -4.73 -1.32 10.20
N ARG A 759 -5.09 -1.07 11.47
CA ARG A 759 -4.79 -2.00 12.58
C ARG A 759 -5.39 -3.38 12.34
N GLU A 760 -6.63 -3.42 11.87
CA GLU A 760 -7.34 -4.65 11.52
C GLU A 760 -6.62 -5.42 10.40
N GLY A 761 -6.24 -4.74 9.32
CA GLY A 761 -5.56 -5.39 8.19
C GLY A 761 -4.22 -5.98 8.58
N PHE A 762 -3.42 -5.25 9.37
CA PHE A 762 -2.14 -5.75 9.87
C PHE A 762 -2.30 -6.90 10.87
N ARG A 763 -3.23 -6.81 11.85
CA ARG A 763 -3.41 -7.89 12.82
C ARG A 763 -3.90 -9.18 12.17
N ARG A 764 -4.73 -9.12 11.12
CA ARG A 764 -5.17 -10.31 10.35
C ARG A 764 -4.01 -11.10 9.76
N ARG A 765 -2.88 -10.43 9.51
CA ARG A 765 -1.65 -11.03 8.99
C ARG A 765 -0.58 -11.22 10.07
N GLY A 766 -0.96 -11.28 11.35
CA GLY A 766 -0.03 -11.57 12.43
C GLY A 766 0.84 -10.39 12.88
N MET A 767 0.54 -9.17 12.42
CA MET A 767 1.21 -7.93 12.83
C MET A 767 0.35 -7.12 13.81
N GLY A 768 -0.28 -7.79 14.77
CA GLY A 768 -1.07 -7.22 15.86
C GLY A 768 -0.22 -6.49 16.90
N PHE A 769 -0.87 -5.94 17.92
CA PHE A 769 -0.23 -5.04 18.88
C PHE A 769 0.99 -5.65 19.58
N SER A 770 0.89 -6.91 20.05
CA SER A 770 2.00 -7.57 20.76
C SER A 770 2.99 -8.30 19.85
N ALA A 771 2.90 -8.12 18.52
CA ALA A 771 3.84 -8.73 17.58
C ALA A 771 5.26 -8.18 17.83
N SER A 772 6.28 -9.01 17.63
CA SER A 772 7.66 -8.61 17.93
C SER A 772 8.68 -9.17 16.94
N ILE A 773 9.80 -8.45 16.81
CA ILE A 773 10.94 -8.82 15.97
C ILE A 773 12.14 -9.07 16.89
N GLN A 774 12.65 -10.29 16.90
CA GLN A 774 13.86 -10.67 17.63
C GLN A 774 15.12 -10.44 16.77
N SER A 775 15.01 -10.62 15.46
CA SER A 775 16.09 -10.38 14.50
C SER A 775 15.53 -9.99 13.13
N VAL A 776 16.22 -9.08 12.44
CA VAL A 776 15.89 -8.66 11.06
C VAL A 776 16.68 -9.43 10.00
N SER A 777 17.76 -10.12 10.38
CA SER A 777 18.61 -10.90 9.46
C SER A 777 19.46 -11.95 10.20
N PRO A 778 19.21 -13.26 10.00
CA PRO A 778 18.00 -13.80 9.38
C PRO A 778 16.77 -13.37 10.18
N ALA A 779 15.62 -13.23 9.52
CA ALA A 779 14.41 -12.80 10.20
C ALA A 779 13.98 -13.81 11.28
N ALA A 780 13.71 -13.30 12.48
CA ALA A 780 13.12 -14.03 13.59
C ALA A 780 12.03 -13.16 14.23
N VAL A 781 10.78 -13.59 14.10
CA VAL A 781 9.61 -12.82 14.50
C VAL A 781 8.59 -13.67 15.25
N THR A 782 7.84 -13.01 16.12
CA THR A 782 6.68 -13.59 16.80
C THR A 782 5.43 -12.83 16.35
N GLU A 783 4.47 -13.56 15.76
CA GLU A 783 3.21 -12.98 15.33
C GLU A 783 2.26 -12.73 16.50
N ALA A 784 1.38 -11.77 16.34
CA ALA A 784 0.25 -11.53 17.23
C ALA A 784 -0.97 -11.08 16.42
N PHE A 785 -2.16 -11.40 16.91
CA PHE A 785 -3.44 -11.09 16.24
C PHE A 785 -4.32 -10.16 17.10
N ASP A 786 -3.76 -9.62 18.18
CA ASP A 786 -4.41 -8.77 19.15
C ASP A 786 -4.49 -7.30 18.70
N SER A 787 -5.45 -6.58 19.27
CA SER A 787 -5.60 -5.13 19.11
C SER A 787 -5.05 -4.43 20.36
N ALA A 788 -4.64 -3.16 20.20
CA ALA A 788 -4.19 -2.27 21.29
C ALA A 788 -5.36 -1.77 22.17
N THR A 789 -6.38 -2.60 22.38
CA THR A 789 -7.66 -2.29 23.05
C THR A 789 -8.01 -3.40 24.03
N LEU A 790 -9.20 -3.34 24.64
CA LEU A 790 -9.73 -4.46 25.42
C LEU A 790 -9.93 -5.69 24.52
N SER A 791 -9.35 -6.81 24.91
CA SER A 791 -9.58 -8.12 24.31
C SER A 791 -10.23 -9.06 25.32
N GLY A 792 -11.09 -9.95 24.84
CA GLY A 792 -11.67 -10.99 25.67
C GLY A 792 -10.68 -12.12 25.96
N GLY A 793 -10.52 -12.48 27.23
CA GLY A 793 -9.78 -13.65 27.69
C GLY A 793 -10.63 -14.92 27.68
N THR A 794 -10.08 -16.02 28.21
CA THR A 794 -10.73 -17.34 28.21
C THR A 794 -11.99 -17.37 29.08
N PRO A 795 -13.17 -17.73 28.52
CA PRO A 795 -14.38 -17.92 29.31
C PRO A 795 -14.21 -19.03 30.35
N VAL A 796 -14.76 -18.80 31.54
CA VAL A 796 -14.74 -19.73 32.67
C VAL A 796 -16.18 -20.02 33.08
N ILE A 797 -16.56 -21.29 33.00
CA ILE A 797 -17.85 -21.77 33.49
C ILE A 797 -17.66 -22.10 34.97
N THR A 798 -18.49 -21.50 35.82
CA THR A 798 -18.35 -21.56 37.28
C THR A 798 -19.45 -22.40 37.95
N THR A 799 -20.35 -22.95 37.15
CA THR A 799 -21.43 -23.86 37.53
C THR A 799 -21.07 -25.31 37.28
N GLY A 800 -21.76 -26.22 37.98
CA GLY A 800 -21.65 -27.65 37.74
C GLY A 800 -20.22 -28.18 37.88
N ASN A 801 -19.79 -28.94 36.87
CA ASN A 801 -18.43 -29.47 36.74
C ASN A 801 -17.51 -28.56 35.89
N GLY A 802 -17.94 -27.33 35.59
CA GLY A 802 -17.19 -26.38 34.76
C GLY A 802 -17.31 -26.62 33.24
N LEU A 803 -18.29 -27.41 32.80
CA LEU A 803 -18.60 -27.65 31.39
C LEU A 803 -20.00 -27.13 31.07
N LEU A 804 -20.27 -26.82 29.80
CA LEU A 804 -21.65 -26.62 29.36
C LEU A 804 -22.29 -27.98 29.15
N GLU A 805 -23.38 -28.30 29.82
CA GLU A 805 -24.10 -29.56 29.57
C GLU A 805 -25.56 -29.31 29.14
N PRO A 806 -26.21 -30.25 28.42
CA PRO A 806 -27.60 -30.09 28.02
C PRO A 806 -28.51 -29.94 29.24
N ASN A 807 -29.63 -29.22 29.11
CA ASN A 807 -30.56 -28.99 30.22
C ASN A 807 -29.91 -28.37 31.48
N GLU A 808 -28.96 -27.46 31.31
CA GLU A 808 -28.21 -26.84 32.40
C GLU A 808 -28.21 -25.31 32.31
N CYS A 809 -28.33 -24.67 33.47
CA CYS A 809 -28.09 -23.25 33.64
C CYS A 809 -26.63 -22.99 34.04
N ASN A 810 -25.92 -22.25 33.21
CA ASN A 810 -24.49 -22.03 33.33
C ASN A 810 -24.13 -20.59 33.67
N SER A 811 -23.30 -20.41 34.70
CA SER A 811 -22.72 -19.11 35.04
C SER A 811 -21.35 -18.97 34.38
N VAL A 812 -21.28 -18.06 33.40
CA VAL A 812 -20.08 -17.84 32.59
C VAL A 812 -19.44 -16.51 32.97
N ASN A 813 -18.16 -16.55 33.32
CA ASN A 813 -17.32 -15.38 33.51
C ASN A 813 -16.34 -15.27 32.35
N ILE A 814 -16.18 -14.06 31.81
CA ILE A 814 -15.27 -13.79 30.70
C ILE A 814 -14.34 -12.65 31.13
N PRO A 815 -13.06 -12.93 31.46
CA PRO A 815 -12.10 -11.87 31.76
C PRO A 815 -11.85 -11.00 30.53
N LEU A 816 -11.60 -9.72 30.73
CA LEU A 816 -11.12 -8.79 29.71
C LEU A 816 -9.69 -8.38 30.06
N ILE A 817 -8.84 -8.38 29.05
CA ILE A 817 -7.44 -7.97 29.12
C ILE A 817 -7.32 -6.62 28.41
N ASN A 818 -6.73 -5.63 29.07
CA ASN A 818 -6.47 -4.33 28.48
C ASN A 818 -5.07 -4.29 27.86
N ASN A 819 -5.00 -4.53 26.55
CA ASN A 819 -3.74 -4.47 25.81
C ASN A 819 -3.35 -3.04 25.42
N GLY A 820 -4.22 -2.04 25.65
CA GLY A 820 -3.92 -0.66 25.31
C GLY A 820 -3.10 0.07 26.38
N ASN A 821 -2.62 1.25 25.99
CA ASN A 821 -1.62 2.01 26.75
C ASN A 821 -2.25 2.93 27.82
N ALA A 822 -3.58 2.92 27.95
CA ALA A 822 -4.34 3.71 28.90
C ALA A 822 -5.41 2.86 29.59
N ALA A 823 -5.87 3.30 30.77
CA ALA A 823 -6.93 2.59 31.48
C ALA A 823 -8.23 2.57 30.67
N ALA A 824 -8.90 1.41 30.63
CA ALA A 824 -10.26 1.29 30.16
C ALA A 824 -11.21 1.52 31.33
N THR A 825 -12.16 2.43 31.16
CA THR A 825 -13.12 2.87 32.18
C THR A 825 -14.55 2.72 31.68
N ALA A 826 -15.53 2.74 32.57
CA ALA A 826 -16.95 2.54 32.24
C ALA A 826 -17.18 1.26 31.40
N VAL A 827 -16.44 0.21 31.71
CA VAL A 827 -16.41 -1.02 30.91
C VAL A 827 -17.67 -1.84 31.17
N SER A 828 -18.39 -2.17 30.10
CA SER A 828 -19.58 -3.02 30.11
C SER A 828 -19.57 -3.94 28.90
N ALA A 829 -20.23 -5.09 28.98
CA ALA A 829 -20.37 -5.96 27.83
C ALA A 829 -21.69 -6.73 27.80
N VAL A 830 -22.09 -7.12 26.60
CA VAL A 830 -23.29 -7.88 26.30
C VAL A 830 -22.91 -9.20 25.63
N LEU A 831 -23.25 -10.32 26.24
CA LEU A 831 -23.09 -11.67 25.69
C LEU A 831 -24.35 -12.09 24.94
N SER A 832 -24.17 -12.57 23.71
CA SER A 832 -25.26 -13.07 22.85
C SER A 832 -24.86 -14.39 22.20
N THR A 833 -25.83 -15.13 21.68
CA THR A 833 -25.62 -16.37 20.93
C THR A 833 -26.67 -16.49 19.83
N THR A 834 -26.29 -17.15 18.73
CA THR A 834 -27.20 -17.57 17.66
C THR A 834 -27.35 -19.09 17.60
N THR A 835 -26.71 -19.83 18.52
CA THR A 835 -26.79 -21.29 18.56
C THR A 835 -28.20 -21.74 18.95
N PRO A 836 -28.91 -22.52 18.11
CA PRO A 836 -30.23 -23.05 18.45
C PRO A 836 -30.21 -23.86 19.75
N GLY A 837 -31.24 -23.69 20.58
CA GLY A 837 -31.37 -24.37 21.87
C GLY A 837 -30.52 -23.79 23.01
N VAL A 838 -29.82 -22.67 22.77
CA VAL A 838 -29.06 -21.94 23.80
C VAL A 838 -29.67 -20.55 23.98
N THR A 839 -29.90 -20.14 25.23
CA THR A 839 -30.42 -18.81 25.56
C THR A 839 -29.53 -18.14 26.60
N VAL A 840 -29.11 -16.89 26.35
CA VAL A 840 -28.41 -16.08 27.36
C VAL A 840 -29.46 -15.30 28.16
N THR A 841 -29.81 -15.77 29.36
CA THR A 841 -30.86 -15.18 30.20
C THR A 841 -30.39 -14.00 31.04
N GLN A 842 -29.08 -13.88 31.30
CA GLN A 842 -28.45 -12.67 31.82
C GLN A 842 -27.31 -12.27 30.88
N ALA A 843 -27.62 -11.40 29.93
CA ALA A 843 -26.72 -11.03 28.84
C ALA A 843 -25.78 -9.88 29.18
N ASN A 844 -26.09 -9.05 30.18
CA ASN A 844 -25.35 -7.82 30.47
C ASN A 844 -24.46 -7.97 31.70
N SER A 845 -23.22 -7.50 31.63
CA SER A 845 -22.39 -7.28 32.81
C SER A 845 -21.52 -6.04 32.69
N VAL A 846 -21.26 -5.38 33.82
CA VAL A 846 -20.21 -4.37 33.95
C VAL A 846 -18.89 -4.99 34.41
N TYR A 847 -17.80 -4.30 34.15
CA TYR A 847 -16.44 -4.66 34.56
C TYR A 847 -15.83 -3.51 35.37
N PRO A 848 -14.91 -3.80 36.31
CA PRO A 848 -14.08 -2.77 36.93
C PRO A 848 -13.28 -1.99 35.88
N ASN A 849 -12.82 -0.79 36.24
CA ASN A 849 -11.83 -0.09 35.41
C ASN A 849 -10.57 -0.96 35.29
N ILE A 850 -10.06 -1.13 34.08
CA ILE A 850 -8.95 -2.03 33.78
C ILE A 850 -7.73 -1.17 33.42
N PRO A 851 -6.67 -1.11 34.24
CA PRO A 851 -5.46 -0.34 33.91
C PRO A 851 -4.78 -0.90 32.65
N ALA A 852 -3.89 -0.13 32.04
CA ALA A 852 -3.07 -0.60 30.91
C ALA A 852 -2.29 -1.88 31.30
N GLY A 853 -2.33 -2.91 30.45
CA GLY A 853 -1.79 -4.24 30.75
C GLY A 853 -2.54 -5.04 31.82
N GLY A 854 -3.63 -4.49 32.37
CA GLY A 854 -4.43 -5.10 33.42
C GLY A 854 -5.42 -6.13 32.87
N THR A 855 -5.96 -6.96 33.77
CA THR A 855 -7.06 -7.89 33.47
C THR A 855 -8.15 -7.70 34.52
N ALA A 856 -9.43 -7.73 34.11
CA ALA A 856 -10.55 -7.75 35.04
C ALA A 856 -11.65 -8.69 34.55
N THR A 857 -12.39 -9.28 35.50
CA THR A 857 -13.53 -10.17 35.20
C THR A 857 -14.84 -9.42 35.35
N ASN A 858 -15.87 -9.86 34.63
CA ASN A 858 -17.22 -9.33 34.72
C ASN A 858 -17.72 -9.43 36.17
N THR A 859 -18.38 -8.38 36.64
CA THR A 859 -18.90 -8.29 38.02
C THR A 859 -20.13 -9.18 38.24
N THR A 860 -20.95 -9.35 37.21
CA THR A 860 -22.12 -10.24 37.22
C THR A 860 -21.88 -11.35 36.21
N ALA A 861 -21.91 -12.61 36.64
CA ALA A 861 -21.78 -13.74 35.73
C ALA A 861 -22.90 -13.72 34.68
N TYR A 862 -22.56 -13.98 33.42
CA TYR A 862 -23.57 -14.22 32.39
C TYR A 862 -24.29 -15.54 32.72
N GLN A 863 -25.60 -15.58 32.49
CA GLN A 863 -26.39 -16.81 32.65
C GLN A 863 -26.72 -17.36 31.27
N VAL A 864 -26.25 -18.57 31.01
CA VAL A 864 -26.42 -19.29 29.74
C VAL A 864 -27.21 -20.55 30.01
N SER A 865 -28.41 -20.63 29.45
CA SER A 865 -29.29 -21.79 29.57
C SER A 865 -29.19 -22.65 28.31
N LEU A 866 -28.88 -23.94 28.48
CA LEU A 866 -28.95 -24.94 27.41
C LEU A 866 -30.25 -25.73 27.56
N ASP A 867 -30.99 -25.92 26.48
CA ASP A 867 -32.11 -26.86 26.47
C ASP A 867 -31.64 -28.33 26.45
N ASN A 868 -32.56 -29.26 26.66
CA ASN A 868 -32.24 -30.69 26.66
C ASN A 868 -32.03 -31.29 25.25
N THR A 869 -32.22 -30.50 24.19
CA THR A 869 -32.05 -30.92 22.79
C THR A 869 -30.66 -30.59 22.24
N VAL A 870 -29.91 -29.71 22.92
CA VAL A 870 -28.51 -29.44 22.60
C VAL A 870 -27.70 -30.74 22.70
N ALA A 871 -27.09 -31.17 21.59
CA ALA A 871 -26.35 -32.42 21.55
C ALA A 871 -25.02 -32.32 22.33
N CYS A 872 -24.72 -33.37 23.11
CA CYS A 872 -23.40 -33.55 23.69
C CYS A 872 -22.30 -33.50 22.62
N PHE A 873 -21.18 -32.86 22.96
CA PHE A 873 -20.00 -32.64 22.13
C PHE A 873 -20.24 -31.79 20.88
N SER A 874 -21.38 -31.08 20.84
CA SER A 874 -21.58 -29.95 19.91
C SER A 874 -20.89 -28.69 20.42
N ASN A 875 -20.90 -27.64 19.59
CA ASN A 875 -20.30 -26.35 19.91
C ASN A 875 -21.37 -25.26 20.05
N VAL A 876 -21.20 -24.42 21.07
CA VAL A 876 -21.99 -23.21 21.27
C VAL A 876 -21.14 -22.00 20.91
N ASN A 877 -21.68 -21.15 20.03
CA ASN A 877 -21.01 -19.92 19.60
C ASN A 877 -21.60 -18.72 20.33
N PHE A 878 -20.73 -17.90 20.93
CA PHE A 878 -21.11 -16.66 21.59
C PHE A 878 -20.43 -15.46 20.96
N THR A 879 -21.11 -14.33 21.01
CA THR A 879 -20.59 -13.01 20.65
C THR A 879 -20.70 -12.08 21.85
N LEU A 880 -19.55 -11.58 22.32
CA LEU A 880 -19.42 -10.61 23.40
C LEU A 880 -19.16 -9.22 22.81
N THR A 881 -20.07 -8.28 23.01
CA THR A 881 -19.92 -6.87 22.60
C THR A 881 -19.52 -6.02 23.80
N ILE A 882 -18.35 -5.40 23.78
CA ILE A 882 -17.71 -4.71 24.90
C ILE A 882 -17.73 -3.20 24.63
N THR A 883 -18.33 -2.42 25.53
CA THR A 883 -18.37 -0.95 25.49
C THR A 883 -17.52 -0.39 26.63
N PHE A 884 -16.66 0.58 26.33
CA PHE A 884 -15.77 1.22 27.30
C PHE A 884 -15.33 2.63 26.86
N THR A 885 -14.71 3.37 27.77
CA THR A 885 -14.08 4.68 27.54
C THR A 885 -12.58 4.59 27.87
N GLY A 886 -11.70 5.15 27.03
CA GLY A 886 -10.24 5.08 27.20
C GLY A 886 -9.57 3.99 26.35
N SER A 887 -8.31 3.67 26.63
CA SER A 887 -7.52 2.61 25.94
C SER A 887 -7.42 2.71 24.40
N GLY A 888 -7.13 3.90 23.85
CA GLY A 888 -6.72 4.03 22.45
C GLY A 888 -7.81 3.98 21.37
N GLY A 889 -9.09 4.09 21.76
CA GLY A 889 -10.27 4.14 20.87
C GLY A 889 -10.91 2.77 20.59
N GLY A 890 -11.96 2.72 19.77
CA GLY A 890 -12.53 1.47 19.25
C GLY A 890 -13.69 0.83 20.02
N SER A 891 -14.36 1.54 20.93
CA SER A 891 -15.61 1.07 21.54
C SER A 891 -16.80 1.28 20.59
N PRO A 892 -17.74 0.31 20.43
CA PRO A 892 -17.73 -1.02 21.03
C PRO A 892 -16.79 -2.00 20.31
N GLN A 893 -16.14 -2.89 21.07
CA GLN A 893 -15.34 -4.02 20.59
C GLN A 893 -16.17 -5.32 20.56
N VAL A 894 -15.83 -6.27 19.71
CA VAL A 894 -16.52 -7.57 19.63
C VAL A 894 -15.53 -8.72 19.77
N ALA A 895 -15.81 -9.67 20.66
CA ALA A 895 -15.08 -10.92 20.84
C ALA A 895 -16.01 -12.12 20.62
N ASN A 896 -15.57 -13.10 19.83
CA ASN A 896 -16.35 -14.31 19.56
C ASN A 896 -15.73 -15.52 20.28
N TYR A 897 -16.58 -16.39 20.81
CA TYR A 897 -16.19 -17.59 21.53
C TYR A 897 -16.92 -18.81 21.00
N THR A 898 -16.23 -19.95 20.99
CA THR A 898 -16.84 -21.25 20.75
C THR A 898 -16.53 -22.13 21.96
N LEU A 899 -17.58 -22.57 22.67
CA LEU A 899 -17.45 -23.43 23.84
C LEU A 899 -18.10 -24.81 23.55
N PRO A 900 -17.43 -25.93 23.86
CA PRO A 900 -18.00 -27.25 23.65
C PRO A 900 -19.06 -27.58 24.71
N VAL A 901 -20.03 -28.42 24.32
CA VAL A 901 -21.02 -29.02 25.21
C VAL A 901 -20.46 -30.35 25.75
N GLY A 902 -20.12 -30.40 27.03
CA GLY A 902 -19.41 -31.50 27.64
C GLY A 902 -17.95 -31.61 27.20
N GLN A 903 -17.28 -32.68 27.61
CA GLN A 903 -15.88 -32.95 27.33
C GLN A 903 -15.72 -34.40 26.83
N ALA A 904 -15.29 -34.57 25.59
CA ALA A 904 -14.99 -35.91 25.07
C ALA A 904 -13.77 -36.53 25.77
N GLY A 905 -13.76 -37.86 25.96
CA GLY A 905 -12.63 -38.56 26.60
C GLY A 905 -11.32 -38.37 25.80
N LEU A 906 -10.26 -37.87 26.42
CA LEU A 906 -9.13 -37.30 25.68
C LEU A 906 -8.16 -38.33 25.06
N ASN A 907 -7.87 -39.45 25.74
CA ASN A 907 -6.86 -40.45 25.34
C ASN A 907 -7.38 -41.89 25.42
N TYR A 908 -6.79 -42.79 24.63
CA TYR A 908 -7.03 -44.22 24.75
C TYR A 908 -6.39 -44.76 26.03
N ASN A 909 -7.03 -45.74 26.67
CA ASN A 909 -6.43 -46.55 27.71
C ASN A 909 -6.27 -47.99 27.19
N PHE A 910 -5.04 -48.51 27.22
CA PHE A 910 -4.75 -49.88 26.78
C PHE A 910 -4.86 -50.86 27.95
N THR A 911 -5.66 -51.92 27.76
CA THR A 911 -5.68 -53.09 28.66
C THR A 911 -5.11 -54.30 27.93
N SER A 912 -4.34 -55.12 28.65
CA SER A 912 -3.73 -56.33 28.08
C SER A 912 -4.59 -57.58 28.33
N ALA A 913 -4.65 -58.45 27.33
CA ALA A 913 -5.28 -59.76 27.37
C ALA A 913 -4.53 -60.74 26.46
N ALA A 914 -4.97 -62.00 26.40
CA ALA A 914 -4.53 -62.93 25.37
C ALA A 914 -5.42 -62.79 24.11
N GLY A 915 -4.82 -62.85 22.92
CA GLY A 915 -5.55 -62.79 21.65
C GLY A 915 -4.87 -63.59 20.55
N THR A 916 -5.63 -63.87 19.48
CA THR A 916 -5.14 -64.61 18.30
C THR A 916 -5.57 -63.91 17.01
N ILE A 917 -4.72 -63.98 15.99
CA ILE A 917 -5.03 -63.47 14.65
C ILE A 917 -5.68 -64.62 13.86
N PRO A 918 -6.87 -64.42 13.27
CA PRO A 918 -7.52 -65.46 12.47
C PRO A 918 -6.65 -65.91 11.29
N ALA A 919 -6.58 -67.21 11.03
CA ALA A 919 -5.86 -67.74 9.88
C ALA A 919 -6.50 -67.28 8.55
N GLY A 920 -5.67 -67.07 7.52
CA GLY A 920 -6.10 -66.62 6.20
C GLY A 920 -5.76 -65.15 5.94
N GLY A 921 -6.61 -64.43 5.19
CA GLY A 921 -6.42 -63.01 4.86
C GLY A 921 -6.04 -62.77 3.39
N THR A 922 -6.49 -61.63 2.86
CA THR A 922 -6.23 -61.20 1.49
C THR A 922 -5.04 -60.25 1.48
N LEU A 923 -4.01 -60.57 0.69
CA LEU A 923 -2.83 -59.74 0.54
C LEU A 923 -3.17 -58.39 -0.09
N VAL A 924 -2.70 -57.31 0.52
CA VAL A 924 -2.77 -55.96 -0.05
C VAL A 924 -1.61 -55.79 -1.01
N GLY A 925 -1.90 -55.70 -2.31
CA GLY A 925 -0.88 -55.59 -3.36
C GLY A 925 0.01 -54.36 -3.17
N GLY A 926 1.31 -54.54 -3.40
CA GLY A 926 2.31 -53.47 -3.24
C GLY A 926 2.88 -53.37 -1.82
N SER A 927 2.37 -54.17 -0.87
CA SER A 927 2.87 -54.16 0.50
C SER A 927 4.14 -55.01 0.69
N GLN A 928 4.53 -55.84 -0.28
CA GLN A 928 5.67 -56.75 -0.17
C GLN A 928 7.00 -56.05 -0.45
N GLY A 929 7.33 -55.06 0.39
CA GLY A 929 8.46 -54.18 0.20
C GLY A 929 9.11 -53.76 1.50
N ASP A 930 9.98 -52.77 1.36
CA ASP A 930 10.73 -52.11 2.42
C ASP A 930 10.49 -50.61 2.33
N ASP A 931 10.22 -49.95 3.45
CA ASP A 931 9.81 -48.54 3.50
C ASP A 931 8.67 -48.16 2.53
N VAL A 932 7.65 -49.02 2.39
CA VAL A 932 6.51 -48.81 1.48
C VAL A 932 5.22 -48.56 2.25
N ALA A 933 4.39 -47.63 1.77
CA ALA A 933 3.02 -47.45 2.23
C ALA A 933 2.00 -47.84 1.15
N VAL A 934 0.92 -48.50 1.56
CA VAL A 934 -0.18 -48.95 0.69
C VAL A 934 -1.53 -48.45 1.22
N ALA A 935 -2.50 -48.30 0.33
CA ALA A 935 -3.89 -48.06 0.74
C ALA A 935 -4.52 -49.39 1.21
N ILE A 936 -5.28 -49.35 2.30
CA ILE A 936 -5.99 -50.50 2.86
C ILE A 936 -7.46 -50.42 2.44
N PRO A 937 -7.97 -51.38 1.64
CA PRO A 937 -9.37 -51.40 1.23
C PRO A 937 -10.29 -51.58 2.44
N LEU A 938 -11.22 -50.64 2.64
CA LEU A 938 -12.23 -50.77 3.68
C LEU A 938 -13.33 -51.77 3.26
N PRO A 939 -13.85 -52.60 4.19
CA PRO A 939 -15.01 -53.42 3.90
C PRO A 939 -16.21 -52.54 3.54
N ALA A 940 -17.03 -52.97 2.57
CA ALA A 940 -18.18 -52.18 2.13
C ALA A 940 -19.10 -51.82 3.31
N SER A 941 -19.52 -50.56 3.40
CA SER A 941 -20.36 -50.00 4.48
C SER A 941 -19.79 -50.13 5.91
N PHE A 942 -18.49 -50.37 6.07
CA PHE A 942 -17.86 -50.46 7.39
C PHE A 942 -17.69 -49.07 7.99
N ALA A 943 -18.35 -48.81 9.12
CA ALA A 943 -18.23 -47.55 9.85
C ALA A 943 -17.54 -47.80 11.19
N SER A 944 -16.43 -47.11 11.45
CA SER A 944 -15.75 -47.07 12.74
C SER A 944 -15.14 -45.69 12.96
N THR A 945 -14.69 -45.41 14.18
CA THR A 945 -13.96 -44.17 14.48
C THR A 945 -12.61 -44.46 15.15
N VAL A 946 -11.66 -43.53 15.04
CA VAL A 946 -10.44 -43.49 15.85
C VAL A 946 -10.28 -42.08 16.40
N TYR A 947 -10.14 -41.91 17.71
CA TYR A 947 -10.28 -40.60 18.37
C TYR A 947 -11.59 -39.88 18.02
N GLY A 948 -12.67 -40.62 17.73
CA GLY A 948 -13.94 -40.05 17.25
C GLY A 948 -13.89 -39.52 15.82
N VAL A 949 -12.77 -39.66 15.12
CA VAL A 949 -12.64 -39.33 13.68
C VAL A 949 -13.19 -40.51 12.88
N PRO A 950 -14.19 -40.32 12.00
CA PRO A 950 -14.70 -41.39 11.13
C PRO A 950 -13.60 -41.96 10.23
N VAL A 951 -13.48 -43.28 10.19
CA VAL A 951 -12.54 -43.98 9.30
C VAL A 951 -13.16 -44.03 7.90
N THR A 952 -12.71 -43.12 7.02
CA THR A 952 -13.16 -43.04 5.62
C THR A 952 -12.13 -43.58 4.62
N SER A 953 -10.86 -43.58 5.01
CA SER A 953 -9.79 -44.29 4.31
C SER A 953 -8.71 -44.75 5.30
N LEU A 954 -7.94 -45.76 4.91
CA LEU A 954 -6.81 -46.28 5.68
C LEU A 954 -5.60 -46.43 4.78
N SER A 955 -4.42 -46.14 5.32
CA SER A 955 -3.13 -46.42 4.66
C SER A 955 -2.18 -47.05 5.66
N ALA A 956 -1.43 -48.07 5.25
CA ALA A 956 -0.52 -48.81 6.11
C ALA A 956 0.90 -48.81 5.53
N SER A 957 1.88 -48.61 6.39
CA SER A 957 3.31 -48.70 6.08
C SER A 957 3.86 -50.07 6.46
N THR A 958 4.85 -50.57 5.72
CA THR A 958 5.58 -51.80 6.05
C THR A 958 6.24 -51.71 7.42
N ASN A 959 6.61 -50.49 7.85
CA ASN A 959 7.18 -50.15 9.16
C ASN A 959 6.16 -50.10 10.31
N GLY A 960 5.03 -50.82 10.18
CA GLY A 960 4.07 -51.06 11.26
C GLY A 960 3.30 -49.83 11.76
N VAL A 961 2.97 -48.93 10.82
CA VAL A 961 2.13 -47.75 11.04
C VAL A 961 0.85 -47.86 10.21
N LEU A 962 -0.30 -47.52 10.80
CA LEU A 962 -1.58 -47.39 10.13
C LEU A 962 -2.15 -45.99 10.32
N ALA A 963 -2.30 -45.25 9.23
CA ALA A 963 -2.85 -43.90 9.19
C ALA A 963 -4.34 -43.92 8.85
N VAL A 964 -5.10 -43.04 9.51
CA VAL A 964 -6.54 -42.85 9.29
C VAL A 964 -6.76 -41.59 8.48
N ASN A 965 -7.49 -41.70 7.37
CA ASN A 965 -7.84 -40.59 6.46
C ASN A 965 -6.66 -39.85 5.80
N THR A 966 -5.43 -40.35 5.98
CA THR A 966 -4.21 -39.82 5.36
C THR A 966 -3.32 -40.97 4.89
N ALA A 967 -2.30 -40.68 4.08
CA ALA A 967 -1.27 -41.66 3.75
C ALA A 967 -0.40 -41.98 4.98
N ALA A 968 0.04 -43.23 5.12
CA ALA A 968 0.98 -43.61 6.17
C ALA A 968 2.40 -43.17 5.83
N GLY A 969 3.11 -42.62 6.83
CA GLY A 969 4.54 -42.35 6.73
C GLY A 969 5.35 -43.65 6.72
N THR A 970 6.45 -43.66 5.96
CA THR A 970 7.35 -44.81 5.82
C THR A 970 8.63 -44.68 6.62
N ALA A 971 8.71 -43.75 7.57
CA ALA A 971 9.89 -43.59 8.42
C ALA A 971 10.22 -44.89 9.16
N PHE A 972 11.44 -45.40 9.02
CA PHE A 972 11.95 -46.58 9.73
C PHE A 972 12.48 -46.25 11.14
N THR A 973 12.89 -44.99 11.37
CA THR A 973 13.35 -44.54 12.69
C THR A 973 12.15 -44.18 13.56
N ASN A 974 11.96 -44.92 14.65
CA ASN A 974 10.87 -44.72 15.58
C ASN A 974 11.16 -43.61 16.62
N ALA A 975 10.12 -43.12 17.30
CA ALA A 975 10.21 -42.07 18.32
C ALA A 975 9.09 -42.20 19.35
N ALA A 976 9.35 -41.71 20.57
CA ALA A 976 8.33 -41.61 21.62
C ALA A 976 7.15 -40.75 21.15
N LEU A 977 5.93 -41.14 21.52
CA LEU A 977 4.72 -40.40 21.21
C LEU A 977 4.52 -39.24 22.22
N PRO A 978 3.96 -38.10 21.78
CA PRO A 978 3.56 -37.82 20.40
C PRO A 978 4.79 -37.50 19.54
N SER A 979 4.79 -37.92 18.28
CA SER A 979 5.90 -37.69 17.36
C SER A 979 5.45 -37.08 16.04
N THR A 980 6.37 -36.33 15.42
CA THR A 980 6.18 -35.52 14.21
C THR A 980 6.29 -36.30 12.91
N PHE A 981 6.03 -37.61 12.91
CA PHE A 981 6.24 -38.48 11.76
C PHE A 981 5.18 -38.35 10.64
N GLY A 982 4.20 -37.45 10.80
CA GLY A 982 3.43 -36.86 9.68
C GLY A 982 2.07 -37.45 9.34
N ALA A 983 1.62 -38.55 9.98
CA ALA A 983 0.28 -39.13 9.74
C ALA A 983 -0.55 -39.17 11.04
N ASN A 984 -1.79 -38.69 11.00
CA ASN A 984 -2.61 -38.46 12.20
C ASN A 984 -4.13 -38.44 11.84
N PRO A 985 -5.02 -39.13 12.59
CA PRO A 985 -4.71 -40.09 13.64
C PRO A 985 -3.92 -41.28 13.11
N ALA A 986 -2.97 -41.76 13.91
CA ALA A 986 -2.17 -42.93 13.57
C ALA A 986 -2.17 -43.98 14.68
N LEU A 987 -2.29 -45.22 14.24
CA LEU A 987 -2.18 -46.44 15.03
C LEU A 987 -0.79 -47.01 14.77
N LEU A 988 0.02 -47.11 15.81
CA LEU A 988 1.39 -47.58 15.74
C LEU A 988 1.48 -48.88 16.55
N PRO A 989 0.98 -50.03 16.05
CA PRO A 989 1.09 -51.29 16.77
C PRO A 989 2.55 -51.73 16.95
N TYR A 990 3.42 -51.45 16.00
CA TYR A 990 4.84 -51.83 16.03
C TYR A 990 5.62 -50.94 15.06
N TRP A 991 5.87 -49.68 15.42
CA TRP A 991 6.63 -48.77 14.57
C TRP A 991 8.13 -48.95 14.77
N ASP A 992 8.80 -49.49 13.74
CA ASP A 992 10.23 -49.81 13.67
C ASP A 992 10.63 -50.07 12.20
N ASP A 993 11.91 -50.35 11.95
CA ASP A 993 12.46 -50.69 10.64
C ASP A 993 12.13 -52.15 10.24
N LEU A 994 11.08 -52.33 9.43
CA LEU A 994 10.49 -53.62 9.08
C LEU A 994 10.43 -53.83 7.57
N ASN A 995 10.91 -54.99 7.13
CA ASN A 995 10.97 -55.34 5.72
C ASN A 995 10.18 -56.63 5.44
N SER A 996 9.16 -56.48 4.58
CA SER A 996 8.21 -57.54 4.22
C SER A 996 8.39 -58.05 2.78
N SER A 997 9.49 -57.66 2.13
CA SER A 997 9.85 -58.13 0.80
C SER A 997 10.09 -59.64 0.78
N ALA A 998 9.91 -60.26 -0.40
CA ALA A 998 10.20 -61.68 -0.59
C ALA A 998 11.68 -62.05 -0.33
N THR A 999 12.58 -61.06 -0.37
CA THR A 999 14.00 -61.22 -0.01
C THR A 999 14.24 -61.26 1.50
N ASN A 1000 13.28 -60.81 2.32
CA ASN A 1000 13.36 -60.85 3.79
C ASN A 1000 12.42 -61.90 4.41
N VAL A 1001 11.24 -62.14 3.81
CA VAL A 1001 10.28 -63.18 4.21
C VAL A 1001 9.43 -63.65 3.02
N LEU A 1002 9.43 -64.96 2.75
CA LEU A 1002 8.82 -65.54 1.53
C LEU A 1002 7.29 -65.32 1.41
N ASN A 1003 6.59 -65.15 2.53
CA ASN A 1003 5.15 -64.86 2.61
C ASN A 1003 4.87 -63.51 3.30
N GLY A 1004 5.76 -62.54 3.09
CA GLY A 1004 5.67 -61.22 3.68
C GLY A 1004 4.64 -60.31 3.03
N GLY A 1005 4.13 -59.37 3.82
CA GLY A 1005 3.27 -58.29 3.35
C GLY A 1005 2.22 -57.92 4.39
N ILE A 1006 1.27 -57.08 3.96
CA ILE A 1006 0.11 -56.66 4.75
C ILE A 1006 -1.14 -57.37 4.23
N PHE A 1007 -1.90 -57.98 5.14
CA PHE A 1007 -3.07 -58.79 4.83
C PHE A 1007 -4.31 -58.21 5.51
N THR A 1008 -5.48 -58.35 4.88
CA THR A 1008 -6.75 -57.92 5.43
C THR A 1008 -7.73 -59.07 5.56
N ASN A 1009 -8.52 -59.08 6.63
CA ASN A 1009 -9.58 -60.06 6.84
C ASN A 1009 -10.76 -59.42 7.56
N THR A 1010 -11.99 -59.74 7.17
CA THR A 1010 -13.21 -59.27 7.87
C THR A 1010 -13.96 -60.47 8.41
N THR A 1011 -14.28 -60.44 9.69
CA THR A 1011 -15.04 -61.50 10.36
C THR A 1011 -16.33 -60.93 10.96
N GLY A 1012 -17.31 -61.81 11.18
CA GLY A 1012 -18.64 -61.42 11.68
C GLY A 1012 -19.55 -60.84 10.59
N SER A 1013 -20.69 -60.28 11.01
CA SER A 1013 -21.71 -59.69 10.15
C SER A 1013 -22.02 -58.25 10.58
N ALA A 1014 -22.42 -57.40 9.63
CA ALA A 1014 -22.83 -56.03 9.94
C ALA A 1014 -24.00 -56.03 10.94
N PRO A 1015 -24.07 -55.05 11.86
CA PRO A 1015 -23.19 -53.89 12.01
C PRO A 1015 -22.04 -54.09 13.02
N ASN A 1016 -21.63 -55.33 13.31
CA ASN A 1016 -20.64 -55.65 14.35
C ASN A 1016 -19.41 -56.40 13.78
N ARG A 1017 -19.01 -56.11 12.55
CA ARG A 1017 -17.86 -56.76 11.91
C ARG A 1017 -16.56 -56.39 12.62
N GLN A 1018 -15.60 -57.31 12.58
CA GLN A 1018 -14.21 -57.04 12.99
C GLN A 1018 -13.31 -57.03 11.76
N PHE A 1019 -12.61 -55.93 11.54
CA PHE A 1019 -11.69 -55.76 10.42
C PHE A 1019 -10.25 -55.86 10.90
N PHE A 1020 -9.57 -56.92 10.46
CA PHE A 1020 -8.18 -57.24 10.79
C PHE A 1020 -7.26 -56.73 9.68
N ILE A 1021 -6.20 -56.02 10.08
CA ILE A 1021 -5.13 -55.55 9.21
C ILE A 1021 -3.84 -56.10 9.81
N GLU A 1022 -3.20 -57.04 9.13
CA GLU A 1022 -2.14 -57.89 9.66
C GLU A 1022 -0.83 -57.66 8.91
N TRP A 1023 0.26 -57.44 9.65
CA TRP A 1023 1.62 -57.39 9.12
C TRP A 1023 2.29 -58.75 9.32
N ARG A 1024 2.89 -59.27 8.24
CA ARG A 1024 3.78 -60.43 8.26
C ARG A 1024 5.14 -59.98 7.78
N THR A 1025 6.07 -59.78 8.71
CA THR A 1025 7.34 -59.12 8.41
C THR A 1025 8.50 -59.64 9.27
N ASN A 1026 9.70 -59.18 8.97
CA ASN A 1026 10.90 -59.33 9.76
C ASN A 1026 11.55 -57.95 9.95
N PRO A 1027 12.37 -57.76 10.99
CA PRO A 1027 13.23 -56.58 11.07
C PRO A 1027 14.12 -56.47 9.83
N PHE A 1028 14.48 -55.23 9.47
CA PHE A 1028 15.46 -55.00 8.42
C PHE A 1028 16.84 -55.60 8.80
N GLY A 1029 17.59 -56.06 7.79
CA GLY A 1029 18.97 -56.53 7.98
C GLY A 1029 19.18 -57.97 8.46
N THR A 1030 18.17 -58.85 8.44
CA THR A 1030 18.31 -60.26 8.89
C THR A 1030 19.09 -61.19 7.93
N GLY A 1031 19.61 -60.67 6.80
CA GLY A 1031 20.65 -61.30 5.96
C GLY A 1031 20.22 -62.46 5.07
N THR A 1032 19.11 -63.17 5.37
CA THR A 1032 18.54 -64.24 4.54
C THR A 1032 17.02 -64.34 4.69
N ALA A 1033 16.28 -64.51 3.59
CA ALA A 1033 14.83 -64.66 3.59
C ALA A 1033 14.39 -65.83 4.50
N THR A 1034 13.54 -65.56 5.50
CA THR A 1034 12.97 -66.62 6.34
C THR A 1034 11.73 -67.24 5.69
N THR A 1035 11.46 -68.50 6.03
CA THR A 1035 10.25 -69.22 5.58
C THR A 1035 8.98 -68.76 6.30
N ALA A 1036 9.10 -68.15 7.48
CA ALA A 1036 8.00 -67.62 8.28
C ALA A 1036 8.36 -66.24 8.88
N PRO A 1037 7.39 -65.32 9.05
CA PRO A 1037 7.61 -64.00 9.64
C PRO A 1037 7.92 -64.10 11.14
N SER A 1038 8.96 -63.41 11.60
CA SER A 1038 9.36 -63.33 13.01
C SER A 1038 8.60 -62.24 13.78
N VAL A 1039 8.18 -61.19 13.08
CA VAL A 1039 7.33 -60.10 13.58
C VAL A 1039 5.98 -60.17 12.87
N GLN A 1040 4.98 -60.68 13.59
CA GLN A 1040 3.61 -60.78 13.10
C GLN A 1040 2.67 -60.10 14.09
N PHE A 1041 1.88 -59.16 13.62
CA PHE A 1041 0.91 -58.43 14.44
C PHE A 1041 -0.26 -57.93 13.60
N ALA A 1042 -1.38 -57.61 14.26
CA ALA A 1042 -2.55 -57.05 13.59
C ALA A 1042 -3.17 -55.90 14.37
N VAL A 1043 -3.70 -54.92 13.63
CA VAL A 1043 -4.68 -53.95 14.12
C VAL A 1043 -6.08 -54.51 13.85
N VAL A 1044 -6.97 -54.39 14.84
CA VAL A 1044 -8.37 -54.76 14.70
C VAL A 1044 -9.26 -53.55 14.96
N LEU A 1045 -10.04 -53.17 13.95
CA LEU A 1045 -11.12 -52.19 14.07
C LEU A 1045 -12.46 -52.91 14.22
N THR A 1046 -13.33 -52.37 15.06
CA THR A 1046 -14.68 -52.92 15.29
C THR A 1046 -15.72 -51.98 14.72
N GLU A 1047 -16.61 -52.50 13.88
CA GLU A 1047 -17.69 -51.73 13.30
C GLU A 1047 -18.60 -51.13 14.39
N GLY A 1048 -19.00 -49.87 14.20
CA GLY A 1048 -19.80 -49.10 15.16
C GLY A 1048 -19.04 -48.62 16.39
N SER A 1049 -17.71 -48.80 16.46
CA SER A 1049 -16.93 -48.53 17.67
C SER A 1049 -15.75 -47.58 17.45
N ASP A 1050 -15.35 -46.90 18.52
CA ASP A 1050 -14.10 -46.12 18.62
C ASP A 1050 -12.96 -46.95 19.24
N ALA A 1051 -13.22 -48.21 19.61
CA ALA A 1051 -12.25 -49.08 20.25
C ALA A 1051 -11.26 -49.68 19.22
N ILE A 1052 -9.99 -49.74 19.61
CA ILE A 1052 -8.90 -50.31 18.81
C ILE A 1052 -8.32 -51.53 19.51
N ARG A 1053 -7.82 -52.50 18.75
CA ARG A 1053 -7.03 -53.60 19.32
C ARG A 1053 -5.77 -53.86 18.53
N TYR A 1054 -4.68 -54.19 19.23
CA TYR A 1054 -3.45 -54.72 18.65
C TYR A 1054 -3.28 -56.16 19.12
N ILE A 1055 -2.96 -57.09 18.22
CA ILE A 1055 -2.69 -58.49 18.56
C ILE A 1055 -1.30 -58.84 18.03
N TYR A 1056 -0.46 -59.42 18.88
CA TYR A 1056 0.92 -59.79 18.57
C TYR A 1056 1.06 -61.31 18.50
N ALA A 1057 1.40 -61.83 17.32
CA ALA A 1057 1.66 -63.26 17.06
C ALA A 1057 3.15 -63.49 16.76
N LEU A 1058 4.04 -62.83 17.53
CA LEU A 1058 5.49 -62.87 17.35
C LEU A 1058 5.99 -64.33 17.44
N THR A 1059 6.85 -64.75 16.51
CA THR A 1059 7.34 -66.14 16.45
C THR A 1059 8.86 -66.28 16.65
N GLY A 1060 9.62 -65.18 16.57
CA GLY A 1060 11.05 -65.21 16.83
C GLY A 1060 11.41 -64.98 18.31
N THR A 1061 12.68 -65.19 18.66
CA THR A 1061 13.21 -65.08 20.03
C THR A 1061 14.19 -63.91 20.16
N GLY A 1062 13.95 -63.00 21.11
CA GLY A 1062 14.91 -61.93 21.45
C GLY A 1062 14.24 -60.59 21.78
N ALA A 1063 14.94 -59.72 22.53
CA ALA A 1063 14.40 -58.44 22.98
C ALA A 1063 13.97 -57.51 21.83
N ASN A 1064 14.72 -57.53 20.71
CA ASN A 1064 14.44 -56.70 19.53
C ASN A 1064 13.08 -57.03 18.90
N LEU A 1065 12.72 -58.32 18.85
CA LEU A 1065 11.42 -58.76 18.32
C LEU A 1065 10.26 -58.48 19.28
N ASN A 1066 10.57 -58.32 20.57
CA ASN A 1066 9.61 -57.94 21.61
C ASN A 1066 9.44 -56.41 21.73
N GLY A 1067 9.98 -55.64 20.79
CA GLY A 1067 9.83 -54.19 20.74
C GLY A 1067 10.89 -53.36 21.46
N SER A 1068 12.09 -53.90 21.75
CA SER A 1068 13.17 -53.07 22.34
C SER A 1068 13.71 -51.95 21.42
N SER A 1069 13.31 -51.95 20.14
CA SER A 1069 13.57 -50.89 19.17
C SER A 1069 12.28 -50.30 18.57
N ALA A 1070 11.10 -50.65 19.10
CA ALA A 1070 9.82 -50.29 18.48
C ALA A 1070 8.99 -49.31 19.35
N THR A 1071 8.12 -48.55 18.69
CA THR A 1071 7.08 -47.75 19.34
C THR A 1071 5.74 -48.47 19.20
N SER A 1072 5.05 -48.70 20.32
CA SER A 1072 3.66 -49.17 20.35
C SER A 1072 2.75 -48.12 20.98
N GLY A 1073 1.72 -47.67 20.27
CA GLY A 1073 0.78 -46.67 20.76
C GLY A 1073 -0.21 -46.16 19.72
N VAL A 1074 -0.82 -45.01 20.02
CA VAL A 1074 -1.81 -44.34 19.18
C VAL A 1074 -1.78 -42.83 19.43
N GLN A 1075 -1.81 -42.01 18.38
CA GLN A 1075 -1.82 -40.55 18.53
C GLN A 1075 -2.82 -39.89 17.57
N ARG A 1076 -3.40 -38.78 18.00
CA ARG A 1076 -4.32 -37.96 17.19
C ARG A 1076 -3.61 -36.83 16.47
N MET A 1077 -2.56 -36.28 17.08
CA MET A 1077 -1.79 -35.14 16.61
C MET A 1077 -0.32 -35.37 16.93
N ASP A 1078 0.57 -34.72 16.19
CA ASP A 1078 2.02 -34.76 16.36
C ASP A 1078 2.53 -33.92 17.55
N THR A 1079 1.66 -33.09 18.13
CA THR A 1079 1.92 -32.27 19.32
C THR A 1079 0.70 -32.29 20.26
N GLY A 1080 0.90 -31.97 21.54
CA GLY A 1080 -0.16 -31.88 22.53
C GLY A 1080 -0.40 -33.16 23.34
N THR A 1081 -1.57 -33.26 23.97
CA THR A 1081 -1.86 -34.31 24.97
C THR A 1081 -2.71 -35.47 24.45
N GLN A 1082 -3.08 -35.48 23.17
CA GLN A 1082 -3.99 -36.47 22.56
C GLN A 1082 -3.24 -37.66 21.96
N PHE A 1083 -2.53 -38.41 22.81
CA PHE A 1083 -1.81 -39.62 22.47
C PHE A 1083 -1.79 -40.61 23.65
N THR A 1084 -1.59 -41.88 23.32
CA THR A 1084 -1.32 -42.94 24.30
C THR A 1084 -0.14 -43.76 23.81
N GLN A 1085 0.97 -43.72 24.55
CA GLN A 1085 2.12 -44.59 24.34
C GLN A 1085 1.99 -45.82 25.25
N PHE A 1086 1.96 -47.01 24.66
CA PHE A 1086 2.03 -48.26 25.41
C PHE A 1086 3.50 -48.61 25.70
N SER A 1087 4.37 -48.53 24.69
CA SER A 1087 5.80 -48.77 24.83
C SER A 1087 6.63 -47.99 23.80
N PHE A 1088 7.88 -47.69 24.16
CA PHE A 1088 8.88 -47.09 23.28
C PHE A 1088 10.23 -47.69 23.64
N ASN A 1089 10.86 -48.39 22.70
CA ASN A 1089 12.17 -49.02 22.85
C ASN A 1089 12.28 -49.90 24.12
N THR A 1090 11.21 -50.65 24.42
CA THR A 1090 11.17 -51.57 25.56
C THR A 1090 10.59 -52.93 25.14
N PRO A 1091 11.23 -54.06 25.55
CA PRO A 1091 10.85 -55.41 25.12
C PRO A 1091 9.60 -55.93 25.84
N THR A 1092 8.46 -55.27 25.63
CA THR A 1092 7.20 -55.48 26.35
C THR A 1092 6.15 -56.23 25.51
N LEU A 1093 6.37 -56.35 24.20
CA LEU A 1093 5.47 -57.04 23.29
C LEU A 1093 5.79 -58.54 23.31
N THR A 1094 4.81 -59.39 23.60
CA THR A 1094 5.01 -60.84 23.75
C THR A 1094 4.09 -61.64 22.84
N PRO A 1095 4.48 -62.88 22.46
CA PRO A 1095 3.61 -63.77 21.68
C PRO A 1095 2.26 -63.99 22.37
N GLY A 1096 1.17 -63.77 21.64
CA GLY A 1096 -0.21 -63.91 22.12
C GLY A 1096 -0.75 -62.68 22.86
N LEU A 1097 0.03 -61.60 23.02
CA LEU A 1097 -0.43 -60.37 23.64
C LEU A 1097 -1.50 -59.69 22.77
N GLN A 1098 -2.61 -59.30 23.39
CA GLN A 1098 -3.59 -58.38 22.84
C GLN A 1098 -3.64 -57.11 23.69
N LEU A 1099 -3.55 -55.96 23.05
CA LEU A 1099 -3.82 -54.66 23.66
C LEU A 1099 -5.18 -54.16 23.18
N SER A 1100 -6.07 -53.84 24.11
CA SER A 1100 -7.40 -53.28 23.81
C SER A 1100 -7.45 -51.83 24.27
N GLY A 1101 -7.47 -50.91 23.32
CA GLY A 1101 -7.58 -49.48 23.54
C GLY A 1101 -9.03 -49.05 23.56
N ALA A 1102 -9.48 -48.47 24.68
CA ALA A 1102 -10.78 -47.80 24.77
C ALA A 1102 -10.59 -46.38 25.30
N ARG A 1103 -11.33 -45.40 24.78
CA ARG A 1103 -11.39 -44.06 25.35
C ARG A 1103 -12.38 -44.04 26.52
N PRO A 1104 -12.08 -43.33 27.62
CA PRO A 1104 -13.07 -43.11 28.67
C PRO A 1104 -14.29 -42.41 28.07
N ALA A 1105 -15.48 -42.68 28.63
CA ALA A 1105 -16.69 -41.98 28.21
C ALA A 1105 -16.49 -40.47 28.34
N GLY A 1106 -16.93 -39.71 27.33
CA GLY A 1106 -16.98 -38.25 27.46
C GLY A 1106 -17.89 -37.85 28.62
N VAL A 1107 -17.53 -36.79 29.33
CA VAL A 1107 -18.36 -36.19 30.38
C VAL A 1107 -19.36 -35.27 29.69
N CYS A 1108 -20.61 -35.67 29.63
CA CYS A 1108 -21.71 -34.82 29.19
C CYS A 1108 -23.01 -35.36 29.78
N SER A 1109 -23.40 -34.81 30.92
CA SER A 1109 -24.56 -35.26 31.68
C SER A 1109 -25.64 -34.19 31.66
N PRO A 1110 -26.90 -34.50 31.31
CA PRO A 1110 -27.96 -33.51 31.39
C PRO A 1110 -28.04 -32.89 32.80
N GLY A 1111 -28.03 -31.56 32.85
CA GLY A 1111 -28.10 -30.79 34.07
C GLY A 1111 -29.48 -30.83 34.74
N THR A 1112 -29.61 -30.07 35.83
CA THR A 1112 -30.80 -30.08 36.70
C THR A 1112 -31.91 -29.12 36.26
N GLY A 1113 -31.76 -28.45 35.11
CA GLY A 1113 -32.77 -27.56 34.53
C GLY A 1113 -32.19 -26.29 33.89
N THR A 1114 -33.00 -25.67 33.02
CA THR A 1114 -32.73 -24.38 32.38
C THR A 1114 -32.72 -23.22 33.38
N CYS A 1115 -32.08 -22.10 33.05
CA CYS A 1115 -32.09 -20.91 33.90
C CYS A 1115 -33.53 -20.43 34.14
N SER A 1116 -33.91 -20.18 35.41
CA SER A 1116 -35.24 -19.70 35.78
C SER A 1116 -35.43 -18.24 35.33
N GLY A 1117 -36.38 -18.01 34.41
CA GLY A 1117 -36.68 -16.66 33.90
C GLY A 1117 -37.44 -15.80 34.92
N GLY A 1118 -36.90 -14.61 35.21
CA GLY A 1118 -37.68 -13.46 35.67
C GLY A 1118 -38.69 -12.98 34.61
N PRO A 1119 -39.64 -12.10 34.95
CA PRO A 1119 -40.95 -12.02 34.33
C PRO A 1119 -40.92 -11.64 32.85
N THR A 1120 -41.74 -12.35 32.07
CA THR A 1120 -42.06 -12.09 30.67
C THR A 1120 -42.58 -10.64 30.50
N PRO A 1121 -42.05 -9.83 29.57
CA PRO A 1121 -42.67 -8.56 29.22
C PRO A 1121 -44.03 -8.85 28.59
N THR A 1122 -45.09 -8.30 29.17
CA THR A 1122 -46.43 -8.30 28.58
C THR A 1122 -46.38 -7.42 27.32
N PRO A 1123 -46.98 -7.82 26.19
CA PRO A 1123 -46.99 -6.99 25.00
C PRO A 1123 -47.86 -5.74 25.25
N THR A 1124 -47.27 -4.56 25.06
CA THR A 1124 -47.99 -3.30 24.76
C THR A 1124 -47.27 -2.58 23.65
#